data_AF-A0A931IAN7-F1
#
_entry.id   AF-A0A931IAN7-F1
#
_cell.length_a   1.000
_cell.length_b   1.000
_cell.length_c   1.000
_cell.angle_alpha   90.00
_cell.angle_beta   90.00
_cell.angle_gamma   90.00
#
_symmetry.space_group_name_H-M   'P 1'
#
loop_
_entity.id
_entity.type
_entity.pdbx_description
1 polymer ?
#
loop_
_entity_poly.entity_id
_entity_poly.type
_entity_poly.pdbx_seq_one_letter_code
_entity_poly.pdbx_strand_id
1 'polypeptide(L)'
;MDATAPTQDLAKQLSLSFLRAKLYPESDSRHDEVYRLRAARLLTENDRVARAIEVEFGELFQNNTALHQSVNTAVSRCGRRKLLECVDRSLRDRPHTCAALLALTQSALDDGREGDGNVAESRSFAEWLRRNVALGMLQILILTPLVIAYFAVWNDETRHTGEEPVGIALLKVFLVWVLSFVPSWLYIRFLGQRAGALWNEYVIHLHRLAVDEPRYLPRPPRSSEFYQEWIADRGYLQDEEGNIYRQKFNAYYGRAVSSARGRDFVVKTETLFPVMLTAVIFSTCWTATLADTNFLKDPHTVWDALKFGFFGAYAFTFQSLIRRYFQSDLRPSAYASAVLRLVVVFTTVATLFQILDPVERGGGGAAVAFVVGSFPIVGIYALHRTAAVTLRAAVPQLTPKYPLNQIDGLNVWYESRLVEEGIEDMQSLVTANLVDVMLHTRVPLARLVDWIDQATLYLHLDHSEITRGQERRAWSRGVLPRRRRPECRGVTLEQLERARLQVAPAAAKAPESGAKAPAESVDRVGGSVGKTVRAGTRTRIELRQLGIRTATDLLVAFPPAQIDPRTPTEAPLRAFACLVPKGIDVEQIRLLARVLDEDADLVPVWNWHRRGARVRPPRRAPHRAMTVRRPPDAPGPVPFTVGSGR
;
A
#
# COMPACT_ATOMS: atom_id res chain seq x y z
N MET A 1 19.25 52.96 21.03
CA MET A 1 19.04 51.52 21.31
C MET A 1 20.35 50.82 21.05
N ASP A 2 20.99 50.27 22.08
CA ASP A 2 22.34 49.71 22.01
C ASP A 2 22.42 48.53 21.04
N ALA A 3 23.14 48.70 19.92
CA ALA A 3 23.39 47.64 18.93
C ALA A 3 24.24 46.46 19.47
N THR A 4 24.68 46.52 20.72
CA THR A 4 25.54 45.51 21.37
C THR A 4 24.77 44.36 22.02
N ALA A 5 23.50 44.57 22.39
CA ALA A 5 22.66 43.54 23.01
C ALA A 5 22.29 42.34 22.10
N PRO A 6 21.87 42.53 20.83
CA PRO A 6 21.47 41.41 19.97
C PRO A 6 22.67 40.53 19.55
N THR A 7 23.85 41.11 19.37
CA THR A 7 25.08 40.38 19.03
C THR A 7 25.53 39.46 20.16
N GLN A 8 25.40 39.91 21.42
CA GLN A 8 25.75 39.08 22.58
C GLN A 8 24.84 37.88 22.77
N ASP A 9 23.54 38.02 22.46
CA ASP A 9 22.59 36.91 22.56
C ASP A 9 22.83 35.90 21.43
N LEU A 10 23.06 36.37 20.20
CA LEU A 10 23.47 35.53 19.08
C LEU A 10 24.76 34.77 19.40
N ALA A 11 25.78 35.44 19.97
CA ALA A 11 27.04 34.81 20.34
C ALA A 11 26.85 33.65 21.34
N LYS A 12 25.93 33.82 22.31
CA LYS A 12 25.56 32.74 23.26
C LYS A 12 24.91 31.57 22.54
N GLN A 13 23.92 31.82 21.69
CA GLN A 13 23.20 30.78 20.95
C GLN A 13 24.14 29.97 20.04
N LEU A 14 24.99 30.66 19.27
CA LEU A 14 25.99 30.03 18.41
C LEU A 14 27.01 29.21 19.22
N SER A 15 27.50 29.74 20.35
CA SER A 15 28.44 28.99 21.20
C SER A 15 27.83 27.68 21.73
N LEU A 16 26.53 27.67 22.04
CA LEU A 16 25.81 26.48 22.50
C LEU A 16 25.57 25.47 21.37
N SER A 17 25.23 25.93 20.16
CA SER A 17 25.01 25.05 19.01
C SER A 17 26.31 24.35 18.59
N PHE A 18 27.44 25.07 18.59
CA PHE A 18 28.77 24.52 18.37
C PHE A 18 29.15 23.46 19.41
N LEU A 19 28.94 23.75 20.70
CA LEU A 19 29.20 22.79 21.78
C LEU A 19 28.36 21.52 21.66
N ARG A 20 27.06 21.66 21.34
CA ARG A 20 26.15 20.52 21.19
C ARG A 20 26.47 19.68 19.95
N ALA A 21 26.81 20.31 18.83
CA ALA A 21 27.20 19.62 17.60
C ALA A 21 28.41 18.70 17.82
N LYS A 22 29.33 19.10 18.72
CA LYS A 22 30.55 18.37 19.06
C LYS A 22 30.33 17.17 20.00
N LEU A 23 29.27 17.15 20.79
CA LEU A 23 28.99 16.08 21.77
C LEU A 23 28.53 14.75 21.13
N TYR A 24 28.34 14.70 19.82
CA TYR A 24 27.95 13.49 19.07
C TYR A 24 29.13 12.95 18.25
N PRO A 25 29.85 11.92 18.73
CA PRO A 25 30.99 11.35 18.02
C PRO A 25 30.52 10.37 16.93
N GLU A 26 30.82 10.67 15.68
CA GLU A 26 31.08 9.64 14.67
C GLU A 26 32.52 9.78 14.18
N SER A 27 33.11 8.62 13.87
CA SER A 27 34.51 8.41 13.57
C SER A 27 34.86 8.80 12.13
N ASP A 28 34.97 10.09 11.82
CA ASP A 28 35.89 10.53 10.76
C ASP A 28 36.18 12.03 10.84
N SER A 29 37.44 12.39 11.10
CA SER A 29 37.91 13.75 11.33
C SER A 29 38.18 14.52 10.03
N ARG A 30 37.40 14.29 8.98
CA ARG A 30 37.68 14.81 7.62
C ARG A 30 36.64 15.76 7.01
N HIS A 31 35.58 16.16 7.73
CA HIS A 31 34.58 17.07 7.15
C HIS A 31 34.15 18.18 8.12
N ASP A 32 34.83 19.32 8.10
CA ASP A 32 34.41 20.57 8.78
C ASP A 32 32.99 21.01 8.34
N GLU A 33 32.59 20.69 7.10
CA GLU A 33 31.24 20.96 6.57
C GLU A 33 30.14 20.22 7.35
N VAL A 34 30.39 18.96 7.73
CA VAL A 34 29.42 18.11 8.45
C VAL A 34 29.18 18.63 9.86
N TYR A 35 30.23 19.17 10.50
CA TYR A 35 30.13 19.78 11.81
C TYR A 35 29.32 21.09 11.78
N ARG A 36 29.61 22.00 10.84
CA ARG A 36 28.90 23.29 10.72
C ARG A 36 27.42 23.11 10.38
N LEU A 37 27.09 22.18 9.47
CA LEU A 37 25.71 21.87 9.13
C LEU A 37 24.91 21.35 10.33
N ARG A 38 25.56 20.53 11.16
CA ARG A 38 24.94 20.02 12.39
C ARG A 38 24.68 21.13 13.39
N ALA A 39 25.64 22.03 13.57
CA ALA A 39 25.45 23.22 14.42
C ALA A 39 24.31 24.11 13.90
N ALA A 40 24.19 24.26 12.57
CA ALA A 40 23.13 25.05 11.95
C ALA A 40 21.74 24.41 12.13
N ARG A 41 21.63 23.08 12.03
CA ARG A 41 20.39 22.32 12.30
C ARG A 41 19.93 22.37 13.75
N LEU A 42 20.81 22.72 14.69
CA LEU A 42 20.41 22.94 16.08
C LEU A 42 19.75 24.31 16.30
N LEU A 43 19.81 25.21 15.31
CA LEU A 43 19.23 26.55 15.35
C LEU A 43 17.92 26.65 14.58
N THR A 44 17.64 25.76 13.63
CA THR A 44 16.42 25.80 12.81
C THR A 44 15.98 24.41 12.35
N GLU A 45 14.66 24.20 12.27
CA GLU A 45 14.05 22.97 11.72
C GLU A 45 13.96 22.96 10.19
N ASN A 46 14.20 24.11 9.54
CA ASN A 46 14.14 24.28 8.11
C ASN A 46 15.50 23.99 7.46
N ASP A 47 15.62 22.90 6.71
CA ASP A 47 16.88 22.47 6.09
C ASP A 47 17.46 23.51 5.10
N ARG A 48 16.63 24.35 4.46
CA ARG A 48 17.11 25.42 3.57
C ARG A 48 17.78 26.53 4.38
N VAL A 49 17.17 26.93 5.49
CA VAL A 49 17.72 27.94 6.41
C VAL A 49 18.95 27.39 7.12
N ALA A 50 18.96 26.11 7.50
CA ALA A 50 20.13 25.46 8.09
C ALA A 50 21.33 25.44 7.13
N ARG A 51 21.10 25.24 5.83
CA ARG A 51 22.17 25.34 4.82
C ARG A 51 22.66 26.77 4.62
N ALA A 52 21.76 27.77 4.62
CA ALA A 52 22.17 29.18 4.57
C ALA A 52 23.02 29.54 5.79
N ILE A 53 22.61 29.13 7.00
CA ILE A 53 23.40 29.33 8.23
C ILE A 53 24.74 28.59 8.16
N GLU A 54 24.81 27.41 7.56
CA GLU A 54 26.06 26.66 7.39
C GLU A 54 27.07 27.40 6.49
N VAL A 55 26.60 28.04 5.41
CA VAL A 55 27.45 28.86 4.55
C VAL A 55 28.02 30.05 5.32
N GLU A 56 27.18 30.76 6.09
CA GLU A 56 27.60 31.87 6.95
C GLU A 56 28.57 31.42 8.06
N PHE A 57 28.39 30.20 8.61
CA PHE A 57 29.38 29.59 9.50
C PHE A 57 30.68 29.32 8.75
N GLY A 58 30.61 28.89 7.50
CA GLY A 58 31.78 28.69 6.66
C GLY A 58 32.63 29.95 6.56
N GLU A 59 31.98 31.09 6.34
CA GLU A 59 32.64 32.39 6.38
C GLU A 59 33.19 32.66 7.78
N LEU A 60 32.39 32.57 8.85
CA LEU A 60 32.80 32.85 10.24
C LEU A 60 34.08 32.08 10.67
N PHE A 61 34.22 30.82 10.24
CA PHE A 61 35.37 29.97 10.53
C PHE A 61 36.56 30.16 9.57
N GLN A 62 36.37 30.85 8.44
CA GLN A 62 37.42 31.11 7.45
C GLN A 62 38.52 32.00 8.05
N ASN A 63 39.76 31.53 8.00
CA ASN A 63 40.97 32.21 8.52
C ASN A 63 40.96 32.52 10.03
N ASN A 64 40.07 31.90 10.82
CA ASN A 64 39.95 32.15 12.25
C ASN A 64 40.43 30.95 13.08
N THR A 65 41.76 30.78 13.15
CA THR A 65 42.41 29.68 13.87
C THR A 65 42.09 29.68 15.37
N ALA A 66 41.88 30.87 15.97
CA ALA A 66 41.47 31.02 17.36
C ALA A 66 40.07 30.42 17.62
N LEU A 67 39.11 30.64 16.72
CA LEU A 67 37.76 30.08 16.83
C LEU A 67 37.80 28.55 16.73
N HIS A 68 38.53 28.00 15.75
CA HIS A 68 38.74 26.55 15.62
C HIS A 68 39.33 25.91 16.88
N GLN A 69 40.38 26.52 17.44
CA GLN A 69 41.00 26.05 18.68
C GLN A 69 40.07 26.16 19.89
N SER A 70 39.27 27.23 19.98
CA SER A 70 38.33 27.44 21.09
C SER A 70 37.21 26.38 21.09
N VAL A 71 36.66 26.04 19.93
CA VAL A 71 35.67 24.94 19.78
C VAL A 71 36.30 23.61 20.19
N ASN A 72 37.55 23.35 19.79
CA ASN A 72 38.26 22.11 20.09
C ASN A 72 38.62 21.96 21.58
N THR A 73 38.83 23.05 22.31
CA THR A 73 39.23 23.05 23.71
C THR A 73 38.08 23.29 24.70
N ALA A 74 36.86 23.56 24.24
CA ALA A 74 35.70 23.91 25.06
C ALA A 74 35.02 22.75 25.82
N VAL A 75 35.81 21.86 26.42
CA VAL A 75 35.32 20.79 27.31
C VAL A 75 35.11 21.30 28.74
N SER A 76 35.91 22.27 29.20
CA SER A 76 35.86 22.85 30.55
C SER A 76 35.02 24.13 30.63
N ARG A 77 34.57 24.53 31.84
CA ARG A 77 33.86 25.81 32.05
C ARG A 77 34.68 27.03 31.58
N CYS A 78 35.99 27.01 31.81
CA CYS A 78 36.91 28.05 31.31
C CYS A 78 36.96 28.06 29.78
N GLY A 79 36.99 26.89 29.14
CA GLY A 79 36.97 26.76 27.67
C GLY A 79 35.67 27.25 27.04
N ARG A 80 34.51 27.04 27.68
CA ARG A 80 33.21 27.56 27.21
C ARG A 80 33.14 29.09 27.24
N ARG A 81 33.72 29.72 28.27
CA ARG A 81 33.81 31.18 28.36
C ARG A 81 34.70 31.76 27.27
N LYS A 82 35.87 31.13 27.02
CA LYS A 82 36.77 31.50 25.92
C LYS A 82 36.09 31.35 24.55
N LEU A 83 35.32 30.29 24.33
CA LEU A 83 34.55 30.10 23.10
C LEU A 83 33.53 31.23 22.89
N LEU A 84 32.78 31.60 23.93
CA LEU A 84 31.81 32.70 23.86
C LEU A 84 32.50 34.04 23.51
N GLU A 85 33.62 34.35 24.16
CA GLU A 85 34.41 35.56 23.91
C GLU A 85 34.99 35.57 22.48
N CYS A 86 35.45 34.42 21.97
CA CYS A 86 35.92 34.27 20.60
C CYS A 86 34.80 34.44 19.57
N VAL A 87 33.62 33.86 19.82
CA VAL A 87 32.44 34.01 18.93
C VAL A 87 31.96 35.46 18.91
N ASP A 88 31.83 36.12 20.07
CA ASP A 88 31.41 37.53 20.15
C ASP A 88 32.40 38.44 19.41
N ARG A 89 33.71 38.24 19.60
CA ARG A 89 34.74 38.99 18.86
C ARG A 89 34.65 38.74 17.35
N SER A 90 34.49 37.49 16.93
CA SER A 90 34.40 37.13 15.51
C SER A 90 33.16 37.72 14.82
N LEU A 91 32.05 37.83 15.55
CA LEU A 91 30.83 38.49 15.05
C LEU A 91 31.00 40.01 14.93
N ARG A 92 31.74 40.64 15.86
CA ARG A 92 32.05 42.08 15.79
C ARG A 92 33.01 42.41 14.64
N ASP A 93 33.99 41.54 14.38
CA ASP A 93 34.97 41.72 13.31
C ASP A 93 34.33 41.56 11.91
N ARG A 94 33.17 40.91 11.81
CA ARG A 94 32.43 40.67 10.55
C ARG A 94 30.97 41.09 10.64
N PRO A 95 30.66 42.38 10.45
CA PRO A 95 29.31 42.91 10.63
C PRO A 95 28.29 42.34 9.62
N HIS A 96 28.72 42.01 8.39
CA HIS A 96 27.85 41.46 7.35
C HIS A 96 27.39 40.03 7.68
N THR A 97 28.32 39.13 8.02
CA THR A 97 28.01 37.77 8.49
C THR A 97 27.16 37.81 9.77
N CYS A 98 27.44 38.75 10.68
CA CYS A 98 26.61 38.95 11.88
C CYS A 98 25.17 39.35 11.53
N ALA A 99 24.97 40.27 10.58
CA ALA A 99 23.65 40.70 10.15
C ALA A 99 22.88 39.58 9.43
N ALA A 100 23.55 38.82 8.57
CA ALA A 100 22.97 37.65 7.90
C ALA A 100 22.58 36.56 8.90
N LEU A 101 23.46 36.21 9.84
CA LEU A 101 23.15 35.25 10.89
C LEU A 101 22.03 35.73 11.81
N LEU A 102 21.98 37.02 12.17
CA LEU A 102 20.87 37.60 12.92
C LEU A 102 19.55 37.46 12.15
N ALA A 103 19.52 37.78 10.85
CA ALA A 103 18.31 37.65 10.03
C ALA A 103 17.85 36.19 9.89
N LEU A 104 18.79 35.26 9.64
CA LEU A 104 18.51 33.84 9.48
C LEU A 104 18.08 33.17 10.78
N THR A 105 18.66 33.56 11.92
CA THR A 105 18.31 33.02 13.23
C THR A 105 17.07 33.67 13.84
N GLN A 106 16.81 34.96 13.58
CA GLN A 106 15.55 35.61 13.96
C GLN A 106 14.38 35.06 13.14
N SER A 107 14.54 34.87 11.82
CA SER A 107 13.52 34.19 11.00
C SER A 107 13.30 32.73 11.44
N ALA A 108 14.32 32.04 11.94
CA ALA A 108 14.18 30.70 12.51
C ALA A 108 13.52 30.69 13.90
N LEU A 109 13.63 31.80 14.66
CA LEU A 109 12.98 31.97 15.96
C LEU A 109 11.53 32.43 15.82
N ASP A 110 11.18 33.20 14.78
CA ASP A 110 9.79 33.56 14.45
C ASP A 110 8.96 32.34 14.02
N ASP A 111 9.57 31.33 13.38
CA ASP A 111 8.94 30.02 13.13
C ASP A 111 8.72 29.20 14.43
N GLY A 112 9.37 29.58 15.54
CA GLY A 112 9.32 28.87 16.83
C GLY A 112 8.64 29.64 17.98
N ARG A 113 8.30 30.93 17.78
CA ARG A 113 7.64 31.81 18.76
C ARG A 113 6.45 32.52 18.11
N GLU A 114 5.50 31.74 17.59
CA GLU A 114 4.13 32.21 17.51
C GLU A 114 3.57 32.39 18.93
N GLY A 115 3.50 33.65 19.36
CA GLY A 115 2.73 34.07 20.53
C GLY A 115 3.25 35.34 21.19
N ASP A 116 2.81 36.51 20.70
CA ASP A 116 1.95 37.37 21.54
C ASP A 116 1.16 38.42 20.75
N GLY A 117 -0.13 38.53 21.10
CA GLY A 117 -1.07 39.64 20.97
C GLY A 117 -1.14 40.48 19.67
N ASN A 118 -2.01 40.07 18.73
CA ASN A 118 -2.90 40.92 17.89
C ASN A 118 -2.94 40.57 16.38
N VAL A 119 -1.97 39.83 15.85
CA VAL A 119 -2.03 39.33 14.44
C VAL A 119 -2.47 37.86 14.38
N ALA A 120 -2.38 37.13 15.49
CA ALA A 120 -2.78 35.73 15.60
C ALA A 120 -4.29 35.51 15.51
N GLU A 121 -5.13 36.42 16.02
CA GLU A 121 -6.59 36.26 15.91
C GLU A 121 -7.08 36.30 14.46
N SER A 122 -6.49 37.14 13.60
CA SER A 122 -6.90 37.21 12.19
C SER A 122 -6.39 36.01 11.39
N ARG A 123 -5.20 35.47 11.68
CA ARG A 123 -4.68 34.25 11.04
C ARG A 123 -5.34 32.99 11.55
N SER A 124 -5.56 32.83 12.86
CA SER A 124 -6.27 31.67 13.42
C SER A 124 -7.74 31.67 13.00
N PHE A 125 -8.36 32.85 12.92
CA PHE A 125 -9.71 32.97 12.38
C PHE A 125 -9.73 32.69 10.88
N ALA A 126 -8.81 33.24 10.08
CA ALA A 126 -8.74 32.97 8.64
C ALA A 126 -8.40 31.50 8.31
N GLU A 127 -7.59 30.83 9.13
CA GLU A 127 -7.27 29.40 9.02
C GLU A 127 -8.42 28.51 9.50
N TRP A 128 -9.09 28.89 10.60
CA TRP A 128 -10.34 28.27 11.03
C TRP A 128 -11.44 28.45 9.98
N LEU A 129 -11.53 29.63 9.36
CA LEU A 129 -12.45 29.93 8.27
C LEU A 129 -12.09 29.09 7.06
N ARG A 130 -10.83 29.05 6.59
CA ARG A 130 -10.39 28.21 5.46
C ARG A 130 -10.68 26.72 5.66
N ARG A 131 -10.50 26.21 6.88
CA ARG A 131 -10.82 24.81 7.23
C ARG A 131 -12.32 24.54 7.17
N ASN A 132 -13.13 25.51 7.58
CA ASN A 132 -14.59 25.39 7.59
C ASN A 132 -15.28 25.90 6.33
N VAL A 133 -14.58 26.56 5.39
CA VAL A 133 -15.15 27.08 4.14
C VAL A 133 -15.76 25.96 3.32
N ALA A 134 -15.10 24.80 3.23
CA ALA A 134 -15.65 23.64 2.53
C ALA A 134 -16.96 23.15 3.17
N LEU A 135 -17.02 23.12 4.51
CA LEU A 135 -18.22 22.75 5.25
C LEU A 135 -19.31 23.82 5.08
N GLY A 136 -18.97 25.10 5.18
CA GLY A 136 -19.89 26.23 5.00
C GLY A 136 -20.49 26.26 3.59
N MET A 137 -19.65 26.10 2.55
CA MET A 137 -20.10 25.97 1.17
C MET A 137 -21.06 24.79 1.01
N LEU A 138 -20.73 23.63 1.59
CA LEU A 138 -21.61 22.46 1.57
C LEU A 138 -22.96 22.75 2.25
N GLN A 139 -22.98 23.45 3.39
CA GLN A 139 -24.22 23.83 4.06
C GLN A 139 -25.07 24.76 3.20
N ILE A 140 -24.47 25.82 2.65
CA ILE A 140 -25.16 26.76 1.75
C ILE A 140 -25.76 25.99 0.58
N LEU A 141 -24.99 25.10 -0.03
CA LEU A 141 -25.39 24.33 -1.19
C LEU A 141 -26.54 23.33 -0.90
N ILE A 142 -26.61 22.75 0.30
CA ILE A 142 -27.72 21.91 0.74
C ILE A 142 -28.96 22.76 1.08
N LEU A 143 -28.76 23.95 1.63
CA LEU A 143 -29.87 24.86 1.96
C LEU A 143 -30.49 25.49 0.70
N THR A 144 -29.73 25.68 -0.39
CA THR A 144 -30.23 26.31 -1.62
C THR A 144 -31.44 25.59 -2.23
N PRO A 145 -31.42 24.26 -2.50
CA PRO A 145 -32.61 23.54 -2.99
C PRO A 145 -33.80 23.62 -2.03
N LEU A 146 -33.54 23.62 -0.72
CA LEU A 146 -34.57 23.69 0.31
C LEU A 146 -35.28 25.06 0.29
N VAL A 147 -34.51 26.14 0.16
CA VAL A 147 -35.02 27.51 0.03
C VAL A 147 -35.77 27.68 -1.29
N ILE A 148 -35.24 27.17 -2.40
CA ILE A 148 -35.92 27.21 -3.70
C ILE A 148 -37.26 26.47 -3.63
N ALA A 149 -37.30 25.26 -3.05
CA ALA A 149 -38.55 24.51 -2.88
C ALA A 149 -39.54 25.22 -1.94
N TYR A 150 -39.03 25.86 -0.87
CA TYR A 150 -39.85 26.69 0.01
C TYR A 150 -40.55 27.82 -0.78
N PHE A 151 -39.82 28.52 -1.66
CA PHE A 151 -40.39 29.60 -2.44
C PHE A 151 -41.22 29.14 -3.65
N ALA A 152 -40.85 28.04 -4.31
CA ALA A 152 -41.46 27.59 -5.55
C ALA A 152 -42.65 26.64 -5.37
N VAL A 153 -42.64 25.82 -4.32
CA VAL A 153 -43.65 24.76 -4.09
C VAL A 153 -44.39 25.01 -2.77
N TRP A 154 -43.64 25.26 -1.69
CA TRP A 154 -44.22 25.42 -0.35
C TRP A 154 -45.03 26.71 -0.19
N ASN A 155 -44.71 27.77 -0.93
CA ASN A 155 -45.42 29.04 -0.89
C ASN A 155 -46.75 29.03 -1.68
N ASP A 156 -46.91 28.11 -2.63
CA ASP A 156 -48.14 27.97 -3.43
C ASP A 156 -49.09 26.93 -2.81
N GLU A 157 -48.54 25.81 -2.29
CA GLU A 157 -49.32 24.69 -1.76
C GLU A 157 -49.83 24.90 -0.31
N THR A 158 -49.20 25.79 0.46
CA THR A 158 -49.70 26.24 1.79
C THR A 158 -50.98 27.08 1.71
N ARG A 159 -51.44 27.46 0.51
CA ARG A 159 -52.76 28.07 0.36
C ARG A 159 -53.90 27.05 0.36
N HIS A 160 -53.66 25.76 0.10
CA HIS A 160 -54.75 24.82 -0.22
C HIS A 160 -54.78 23.49 0.57
N THR A 161 -53.86 23.24 1.50
CA THR A 161 -53.98 22.09 2.41
C THR A 161 -53.85 22.54 3.87
N GLY A 162 -54.80 22.10 4.70
CA GLY A 162 -54.98 22.55 6.09
C GLY A 162 -53.70 22.46 6.92
N GLU A 163 -53.59 23.37 7.89
CA GLU A 163 -52.49 23.57 8.85
C GLU A 163 -51.64 22.31 9.09
N GLU A 164 -50.59 22.07 8.27
CA GLU A 164 -49.57 21.09 8.63
C GLU A 164 -48.94 21.56 9.95
N PRO A 165 -48.91 20.73 11.01
CA PRO A 165 -48.27 21.08 12.26
C PRO A 165 -46.83 21.52 12.00
N VAL A 166 -46.44 22.68 12.52
CA VAL A 166 -45.09 23.26 12.33
C VAL A 166 -43.99 22.24 12.66
N GLY A 167 -44.23 21.34 13.62
CA GLY A 167 -43.32 20.24 13.95
C GLY A 167 -43.05 19.27 12.80
N ILE A 168 -44.04 18.94 11.96
CA ILE A 168 -43.88 18.04 10.81
C ILE A 168 -43.06 18.72 9.72
N ALA A 169 -43.32 20.00 9.44
CA ALA A 169 -42.54 20.78 8.49
C ALA A 169 -41.06 20.89 8.91
N LEU A 170 -40.81 21.18 10.19
CA LEU A 170 -39.45 21.20 10.76
C LEU A 170 -38.76 19.84 10.67
N LEU A 171 -39.49 18.74 10.91
CA LEU A 171 -38.96 17.38 10.79
C LEU A 171 -38.58 17.05 9.34
N LYS A 172 -39.41 17.43 8.35
CA LYS A 172 -39.10 17.25 6.92
C LYS A 172 -37.81 18.00 6.55
N VAL A 173 -37.68 19.26 6.95
CA VAL A 173 -36.46 20.06 6.72
C VAL A 173 -35.23 19.43 7.36
N PHE A 174 -35.36 18.99 8.62
CA PHE A 174 -34.29 18.31 9.33
C PHE A 174 -33.86 17.01 8.62
N LEU A 175 -34.82 16.20 8.14
CA LEU A 175 -34.54 14.98 7.40
C LEU A 175 -33.81 15.25 6.08
N VAL A 176 -34.26 16.21 5.27
CA VAL A 176 -33.56 16.61 4.03
C VAL A 176 -32.12 17.00 4.34
N TRP A 177 -31.93 17.82 5.38
CA TRP A 177 -30.60 18.28 5.79
C TRP A 177 -29.70 17.11 6.21
N VAL A 178 -30.14 16.26 7.14
CA VAL A 178 -29.35 15.11 7.63
C VAL A 178 -29.00 14.15 6.49
N LEU A 179 -30.00 13.76 5.69
CA LEU A 179 -29.83 12.72 4.67
C LEU A 179 -28.95 13.20 3.49
N SER A 180 -28.89 14.50 3.24
CA SER A 180 -28.03 15.08 2.20
C SER A 180 -26.63 15.44 2.71
N PHE A 181 -26.55 15.83 3.98
CA PHE A 181 -25.30 16.23 4.62
C PHE A 181 -24.40 15.04 4.96
N VAL A 182 -24.94 13.99 5.59
CA VAL A 182 -24.13 12.88 6.13
C VAL A 182 -23.25 12.20 5.07
N PRO A 183 -23.77 11.82 3.87
CA PRO A 183 -22.92 11.23 2.83
C PRO A 183 -21.75 12.12 2.44
N SER A 184 -21.97 13.42 2.33
CA SER A 184 -20.96 14.40 1.91
C SER A 184 -19.97 14.73 3.03
N TRP A 185 -20.44 14.77 4.27
CA TRP A 185 -19.63 14.95 5.47
C TRP A 185 -18.62 13.81 5.66
N LEU A 186 -18.98 12.56 5.32
CA LEU A 186 -18.07 11.42 5.41
C LEU A 186 -16.77 11.64 4.64
N TYR A 187 -16.82 12.29 3.47
CA TYR A 187 -15.61 12.58 2.69
C TYR A 187 -14.72 13.62 3.36
N ILE A 188 -15.30 14.70 3.87
CA ILE A 188 -14.55 15.74 4.58
C ILE A 188 -13.90 15.14 5.84
N ARG A 189 -14.63 14.29 6.56
CA ARG A 189 -14.11 13.61 7.74
C ARG A 189 -13.00 12.62 7.39
N PHE A 190 -13.17 11.88 6.30
CA PHE A 190 -12.15 10.97 5.77
C PHE A 190 -10.85 11.71 5.45
N LEU A 191 -10.94 12.85 4.77
CA LEU A 191 -9.78 13.68 4.46
C LEU A 191 -9.07 14.14 5.74
N GLY A 192 -9.82 14.63 6.73
CA GLY A 192 -9.23 15.10 8.00
C GLY A 192 -8.58 14.01 8.86
N GLN A 193 -9.06 12.76 8.79
CA GLN A 193 -8.58 11.68 9.67
C GLN A 193 -7.61 10.70 9.02
N ARG A 194 -7.75 10.44 7.71
CA ARG A 194 -7.07 9.32 7.04
C ARG A 194 -6.13 9.76 5.92
N ALA A 195 -6.30 10.95 5.35
CA ALA A 195 -5.54 11.37 4.16
C ALA A 195 -4.02 11.30 4.35
N GLY A 196 -3.50 11.89 5.43
CA GLY A 196 -2.06 11.88 5.71
C GLY A 196 -1.51 10.48 5.99
N ALA A 197 -2.30 9.62 6.64
CA ALA A 197 -1.92 8.22 6.87
C ALA A 197 -1.81 7.43 5.56
N LEU A 198 -2.73 7.66 4.62
CA LEU A 198 -2.76 6.96 3.33
C LEU A 198 -1.59 7.32 2.43
N TRP A 199 -1.21 8.61 2.39
CA TRP A 199 -0.01 9.03 1.69
C TRP A 199 1.25 8.39 2.31
N ASN A 200 1.38 8.46 3.64
CA ASN A 200 2.53 7.88 4.34
C ASN A 200 2.62 6.36 4.13
N GLU A 201 1.50 5.66 4.20
CA GLU A 201 1.44 4.21 3.95
C GLU A 201 1.87 3.88 2.52
N TYR A 202 1.35 4.61 1.53
CA TYR A 202 1.75 4.44 0.13
C TYR A 202 3.25 4.66 -0.07
N VAL A 203 3.82 5.73 0.48
CA VAL A 203 5.27 6.00 0.37
C VAL A 203 6.09 4.92 1.05
N ILE A 204 5.70 4.47 2.25
CA ILE A 204 6.38 3.37 2.95
C ILE A 204 6.36 2.09 2.08
N HIS A 205 5.24 1.79 1.45
CA HIS A 205 5.10 0.63 0.57
C HIS A 205 6.02 0.72 -0.66
N LEU A 206 6.15 1.89 -1.29
CA LEU A 206 7.08 2.09 -2.41
C LEU A 206 8.54 1.84 -1.99
N HIS A 207 8.96 2.41 -0.86
CA HIS A 207 10.30 2.21 -0.31
C HIS A 207 10.54 0.74 0.05
N ARG A 208 9.55 0.08 0.67
CA ARG A 208 9.66 -1.32 1.05
C ARG A 208 9.74 -2.27 -0.15
N LEU A 209 9.01 -2.00 -1.23
CA LEU A 209 9.12 -2.75 -2.48
C LEU A 209 10.40 -2.45 -3.25
N ALA A 210 11.08 -1.33 -2.94
CA ALA A 210 12.23 -0.84 -3.69
C ALA A 210 11.92 -0.74 -5.19
N VAL A 211 10.76 -0.13 -5.53
CA VAL A 211 10.32 -0.01 -6.92
C VAL A 211 11.24 0.88 -7.76
N ASP A 212 12.04 1.71 -7.10
CA ASP A 212 13.01 2.63 -7.68
C ASP A 212 14.14 2.89 -6.69
N GLU A 213 15.18 3.60 -7.13
CA GLU A 213 16.23 4.10 -6.26
C GLU A 213 15.66 5.08 -5.23
N PRO A 214 16.14 5.08 -3.97
CA PRO A 214 15.60 5.92 -2.91
C PRO A 214 15.46 7.38 -3.31
N ARG A 215 16.43 7.96 -4.04
CA ARG A 215 16.37 9.36 -4.50
C ARG A 215 15.15 9.70 -5.36
N TYR A 216 14.67 8.78 -6.21
CA TYR A 216 13.53 9.01 -7.10
C TYR A 216 12.19 8.73 -6.44
N LEU A 217 12.19 8.12 -5.25
CA LEU A 217 10.98 7.88 -4.48
C LEU A 217 10.54 9.13 -3.70
N PRO A 218 9.23 9.28 -3.44
CA PRO A 218 8.74 10.35 -2.59
C PRO A 218 9.35 10.29 -1.19
N ARG A 219 9.48 11.45 -0.56
CA ARG A 219 10.05 11.59 0.78
C ARG A 219 9.26 10.78 1.81
N PRO A 220 9.87 9.79 2.50
CA PRO A 220 9.19 9.00 3.51
C PRO A 220 8.99 9.81 4.83
N PRO A 221 8.10 9.33 5.73
CA PRO A 221 7.92 9.93 7.05
C PRO A 221 9.24 9.92 7.85
N ARG A 222 9.52 10.99 8.61
CA ARG A 222 10.77 11.11 9.41
C ARG A 222 10.95 9.98 10.43
N SER A 223 9.85 9.38 10.89
CA SER A 223 9.84 8.26 11.84
C SER A 223 10.07 6.89 11.19
N SER A 224 10.19 6.83 9.85
CA SER A 224 10.39 5.59 9.11
C SER A 224 11.87 5.24 8.98
N GLU A 225 12.21 3.94 8.96
CA GLU A 225 13.58 3.46 8.73
C GLU A 225 14.14 3.90 7.35
N PHE A 226 13.26 4.06 6.36
CA PHE A 226 13.63 4.48 5.00
C PHE A 226 14.04 5.95 4.88
N TYR A 227 13.83 6.76 5.94
CA TYR A 227 14.14 8.19 5.90
C TYR A 227 15.65 8.46 5.81
N GLN A 228 16.47 7.71 6.54
CA GLN A 228 17.92 7.88 6.53
C GLN A 228 18.52 7.47 5.18
N GLU A 229 18.02 6.37 4.62
CA GLU A 229 18.43 5.88 3.31
C GLU A 229 18.12 6.90 2.20
N TRP A 230 16.92 7.48 2.21
CA TRP A 230 16.52 8.51 1.26
C TRP A 230 17.39 9.78 1.34
N ILE A 231 17.79 10.19 2.55
CA ILE A 231 18.72 11.32 2.75
C ILE A 231 20.11 10.98 2.22
N ALA A 232 20.62 9.78 2.53
CA ALA A 232 21.94 9.35 2.12
C ALA A 232 22.09 9.36 0.58
N ASP A 233 21.02 8.99 -0.13
CA ASP A 233 20.96 9.01 -1.60
C ASP A 233 20.63 10.39 -2.20
N ARG A 234 20.62 11.45 -1.37
CA ARG A 234 20.35 12.84 -1.77
C ARG A 234 18.97 13.06 -2.38
N GLY A 235 17.95 12.29 -1.97
CA GLY A 235 16.58 12.43 -2.48
C GLY A 235 15.97 13.81 -2.27
N TYR A 236 16.47 14.60 -1.31
CA TYR A 236 16.04 15.98 -1.07
C TYR A 236 16.40 16.97 -2.20
N LEU A 237 17.24 16.56 -3.16
CA LEU A 237 17.54 17.34 -4.36
C LEU A 237 16.47 17.20 -5.45
N GLN A 238 15.65 16.14 -5.38
CA GLN A 238 14.60 15.90 -6.37
C GLN A 238 13.37 16.76 -6.09
N ASP A 239 12.65 17.13 -7.15
CA ASP A 239 11.40 17.85 -7.05
C ASP A 239 10.29 16.94 -6.50
N GLU A 240 9.72 17.30 -5.33
CA GLU A 240 8.62 16.55 -4.72
C GLU A 240 7.29 16.73 -5.48
N GLU A 241 7.08 17.85 -6.19
CA GLU A 241 5.83 18.10 -6.91
C GLU A 241 5.81 17.41 -8.29
N GLY A 242 6.95 17.41 -8.98
CA GLY A 242 7.20 16.70 -10.24
C GLY A 242 7.36 15.18 -10.10
N ASN A 243 7.41 14.62 -8.89
CA ASN A 243 7.61 13.20 -8.68
C ASN A 243 6.49 12.33 -9.28
N ILE A 244 6.84 11.37 -10.13
CA ILE A 244 5.90 10.51 -10.88
C ILE A 244 4.97 9.73 -9.93
N TYR A 245 5.49 9.17 -8.84
CA TYR A 245 4.70 8.40 -7.88
C TYR A 245 3.70 9.28 -7.13
N ARG A 246 4.07 10.53 -6.85
CA ARG A 246 3.17 11.53 -6.28
C ARG A 246 2.10 11.95 -7.28
N GLN A 247 2.46 12.14 -8.55
CA GLN A 247 1.50 12.45 -9.61
C GLN A 247 0.49 11.33 -9.80
N LYS A 248 0.93 10.06 -9.85
CA LYS A 248 0.04 8.88 -9.88
C LYS A 248 -0.93 8.86 -8.70
N PHE A 249 -0.42 9.05 -7.48
CA PHE A 249 -1.26 9.14 -6.29
C PHE A 249 -2.25 10.32 -6.36
N ASN A 250 -1.81 11.48 -6.84
CA ASN A 250 -2.63 12.69 -6.97
C ASN A 250 -3.71 12.56 -8.05
N ALA A 251 -3.42 11.89 -9.15
CA ALA A 251 -4.41 11.60 -10.19
C ALA A 251 -5.56 10.75 -9.61
N TYR A 252 -5.25 9.92 -8.62
CA TYR A 252 -6.21 8.98 -8.07
C TYR A 252 -6.96 9.46 -6.82
N TYR A 253 -6.25 10.06 -5.85
CA TYR A 253 -6.80 10.54 -4.58
C TYR A 253 -6.99 12.06 -4.53
N GLY A 254 -6.46 12.79 -5.52
CA GLY A 254 -6.41 14.24 -5.51
C GLY A 254 -5.21 14.80 -4.74
N ARG A 255 -4.77 16.00 -5.14
CA ARG A 255 -3.62 16.70 -4.54
C ARG A 255 -3.78 16.97 -3.04
N ALA A 256 -5.02 17.14 -2.57
CA ALA A 256 -5.32 17.42 -1.16
C ALA A 256 -4.82 16.31 -0.22
N VAL A 257 -4.79 15.06 -0.69
CA VAL A 257 -4.41 13.91 0.15
C VAL A 257 -2.88 13.82 0.31
N SER A 258 -2.11 14.05 -0.75
CA SER A 258 -0.63 14.03 -0.67
C SER A 258 -0.02 15.31 -0.08
N SER A 259 -0.78 16.41 -0.05
CA SER A 259 -0.38 17.66 0.61
C SER A 259 -0.80 17.73 2.08
N ALA A 260 -1.57 16.75 2.58
CA ALA A 260 -1.99 16.67 3.97
C ALA A 260 -0.81 16.32 4.88
N ARG A 261 0.09 17.29 5.10
CA ARG A 261 1.27 17.17 5.96
C ARG A 261 1.12 18.16 7.12
N GLY A 262 1.01 17.65 8.35
CA GLY A 262 0.87 18.48 9.54
C GLY A 262 -0.57 18.96 9.79
N ARG A 263 -0.71 19.93 10.70
CA ARG A 263 -2.01 20.50 11.13
C ARG A 263 -2.69 21.32 10.02
N ASP A 264 -1.99 21.68 8.95
CA ASP A 264 -2.48 22.65 7.96
C ASP A 264 -3.10 21.95 6.74
N PHE A 265 -4.18 21.22 7.01
CA PHE A 265 -5.00 20.63 5.97
C PHE A 265 -5.96 21.68 5.39
N VAL A 266 -5.71 22.08 4.13
CA VAL A 266 -6.59 23.01 3.39
C VAL A 266 -7.26 22.24 2.27
N VAL A 267 -8.59 22.14 2.35
CA VAL A 267 -9.39 21.47 1.32
C VAL A 267 -9.48 22.36 0.09
N LYS A 268 -8.90 21.93 -1.03
CA LYS A 268 -9.10 22.59 -2.32
C LYS A 268 -10.50 22.27 -2.84
N THR A 269 -11.32 23.29 -3.06
CA THR A 269 -12.72 23.19 -3.53
C THR A 269 -12.86 22.41 -4.84
N GLU A 270 -11.87 22.47 -5.73
CA GLU A 270 -11.82 21.70 -6.98
C GLU A 270 -11.96 20.19 -6.77
N THR A 271 -11.38 19.66 -5.69
CA THR A 271 -11.43 18.21 -5.39
C THR A 271 -12.74 17.77 -4.74
N LEU A 272 -13.57 18.72 -4.30
CA LEU A 272 -14.86 18.45 -3.68
C LEU A 272 -16.02 18.46 -4.67
N PHE A 273 -15.80 18.82 -5.94
CA PHE A 273 -16.89 18.98 -6.91
C PHE A 273 -17.84 17.77 -6.97
N PRO A 274 -17.38 16.50 -7.11
CA PRO A 274 -18.30 15.36 -7.12
C PRO A 274 -19.09 15.20 -5.82
N VAL A 275 -18.50 15.55 -4.68
CA VAL A 275 -19.10 15.46 -3.36
C VAL A 275 -20.17 16.53 -3.19
N MET A 276 -19.85 17.77 -3.56
CA MET A 276 -20.79 18.89 -3.58
C MET A 276 -21.96 18.60 -4.52
N LEU A 277 -21.69 18.15 -5.75
CA LEU A 277 -22.71 17.77 -6.72
C LEU A 277 -23.65 16.68 -6.18
N THR A 278 -23.09 15.66 -5.53
CA THR A 278 -23.89 14.60 -4.89
C THR A 278 -24.77 15.18 -3.77
N ALA A 279 -24.24 16.11 -2.97
CA ALA A 279 -25.01 16.79 -1.93
C ALA A 279 -26.19 17.57 -2.49
N VAL A 280 -26.01 18.33 -3.58
CA VAL A 280 -27.11 19.04 -4.27
C VAL A 280 -28.15 18.06 -4.73
N ILE A 281 -27.74 17.01 -5.45
CA ILE A 281 -28.67 16.07 -6.06
C ILE A 281 -29.45 15.34 -4.97
N PHE A 282 -28.81 14.88 -3.90
CA PHE A 282 -29.51 14.30 -2.77
C PHE A 282 -30.45 15.29 -2.10
N SER A 283 -30.03 16.54 -1.91
CA SER A 283 -30.89 17.57 -1.34
C SER A 283 -32.12 17.81 -2.20
N THR A 284 -31.96 17.93 -3.52
CA THR A 284 -33.06 18.11 -4.46
C THR A 284 -34.00 16.89 -4.46
N CYS A 285 -33.46 15.68 -4.54
CA CYS A 285 -34.26 14.45 -4.53
C CYS A 285 -35.02 14.27 -3.20
N TRP A 286 -34.36 14.47 -2.05
CA TRP A 286 -35.01 14.38 -0.75
C TRP A 286 -36.10 15.45 -0.59
N THR A 287 -35.84 16.69 -1.02
CA THR A 287 -36.84 17.76 -1.01
C THR A 287 -38.06 17.40 -1.87
N ALA A 288 -37.84 16.90 -3.09
CA ALA A 288 -38.92 16.46 -3.96
C ALA A 288 -39.70 15.25 -3.39
N THR A 289 -39.02 14.31 -2.73
CA THR A 289 -39.67 13.13 -2.13
C THR A 289 -40.49 13.46 -0.89
N LEU A 290 -40.06 14.45 -0.10
CA LEU A 290 -40.70 14.84 1.16
C LEU A 290 -41.73 15.99 1.00
N ALA A 291 -41.79 16.60 -0.19
CA ALA A 291 -42.80 17.60 -0.52
C ALA A 291 -44.22 17.02 -0.45
N ASP A 292 -44.44 15.87 -1.09
CA ASP A 292 -45.71 15.13 -1.01
C ASP A 292 -45.46 13.68 -0.59
N THR A 293 -46.02 13.30 0.57
CA THR A 293 -45.93 11.97 1.17
C THR A 293 -47.11 11.06 0.83
N ASN A 294 -48.09 11.52 0.04
CA ASN A 294 -49.26 10.71 -0.31
C ASN A 294 -48.91 9.48 -1.16
N PHE A 295 -47.80 9.54 -1.90
CA PHE A 295 -47.28 8.41 -2.69
C PHE A 295 -47.02 7.13 -1.87
N LEU A 296 -46.84 7.24 -0.55
CA LEU A 296 -46.65 6.09 0.34
C LEU A 296 -47.93 5.28 0.53
N LYS A 297 -49.10 5.92 0.37
CA LYS A 297 -50.40 5.27 0.54
C LYS A 297 -50.90 4.65 -0.75
N ASP A 298 -50.68 5.32 -1.88
CA ASP A 298 -51.26 4.89 -3.15
C ASP A 298 -50.38 5.32 -4.35
N PRO A 299 -49.36 4.51 -4.71
CA PRO A 299 -48.42 4.86 -5.77
C PRO A 299 -48.97 4.53 -7.16
N HIS A 300 -49.26 5.56 -7.96
CA HIS A 300 -49.82 5.37 -9.31
C HIS A 300 -49.04 6.05 -10.42
N THR A 301 -48.19 7.02 -10.07
CA THR A 301 -47.51 7.86 -11.06
C THR A 301 -46.10 7.38 -11.33
N VAL A 302 -45.57 7.77 -12.51
CA VAL A 302 -44.15 7.58 -12.85
C VAL A 302 -43.26 8.22 -11.77
N TRP A 303 -43.68 9.36 -11.23
CA TRP A 303 -42.96 10.09 -10.18
C TRP A 303 -42.88 9.27 -8.88
N ASP A 304 -43.93 8.56 -8.51
CA ASP A 304 -43.93 7.69 -7.32
C ASP A 304 -42.95 6.54 -7.49
N ALA A 305 -42.94 5.90 -8.67
CA ALA A 305 -41.96 4.87 -8.99
C ALA A 305 -40.52 5.41 -8.94
N LEU A 306 -40.27 6.63 -9.45
CA LEU A 306 -38.97 7.29 -9.36
C LEU A 306 -38.57 7.58 -7.91
N LYS A 307 -39.50 7.98 -7.02
CA LYS A 307 -39.25 8.16 -5.58
C LYS A 307 -38.81 6.83 -4.93
N PHE A 308 -39.46 5.71 -5.24
CA PHE A 308 -39.04 4.39 -4.74
C PHE A 308 -37.69 3.95 -5.33
N GLY A 309 -37.42 4.22 -6.61
CA GLY A 309 -36.11 4.01 -7.22
C GLY A 309 -35.01 4.82 -6.55
N PHE A 310 -35.30 6.08 -6.20
CA PHE A 310 -34.39 6.92 -5.43
C PHE A 310 -34.07 6.32 -4.06
N PHE A 311 -35.04 5.80 -3.31
CA PHE A 311 -34.78 5.17 -2.01
C PHE A 311 -33.80 3.99 -2.11
N GLY A 312 -33.98 3.11 -3.09
CA GLY A 312 -33.06 2.02 -3.33
C GLY A 312 -31.65 2.50 -3.69
N ALA A 313 -31.58 3.48 -4.60
CA ALA A 313 -30.30 4.05 -5.04
C ALA A 313 -29.55 4.77 -3.90
N TYR A 314 -30.27 5.51 -3.07
CA TYR A 314 -29.74 6.20 -1.89
C TYR A 314 -29.23 5.19 -0.86
N ALA A 315 -30.05 4.19 -0.50
CA ALA A 315 -29.67 3.18 0.50
C ALA A 315 -28.40 2.42 0.07
N PHE A 316 -28.35 1.97 -1.19
CA PHE A 316 -27.16 1.32 -1.72
C PHE A 316 -25.94 2.25 -1.72
N THR A 317 -26.11 3.48 -2.19
CA THR A 317 -25.02 4.45 -2.25
C THR A 317 -24.47 4.74 -0.86
N PHE A 318 -25.35 4.97 0.11
CA PHE A 318 -24.97 5.25 1.48
C PHE A 318 -24.20 4.08 2.10
N GLN A 319 -24.69 2.85 1.96
CA GLN A 319 -24.00 1.65 2.40
C GLN A 319 -22.62 1.49 1.73
N SER A 320 -22.54 1.76 0.42
CA SER A 320 -21.29 1.72 -0.35
C SER A 320 -20.27 2.76 0.16
N LEU A 321 -20.71 4.00 0.38
CA LEU A 321 -19.86 5.08 0.90
C LEU A 321 -19.38 4.78 2.32
N ILE A 322 -20.24 4.29 3.21
CA ILE A 322 -19.84 3.86 4.57
C ILE A 322 -18.80 2.75 4.50
N ARG A 323 -19.03 1.73 3.67
CA ARG A 323 -18.08 0.62 3.52
C ARG A 323 -16.73 1.12 3.02
N ARG A 324 -16.73 2.00 2.02
CA ARG A 324 -15.51 2.63 1.47
C ARG A 324 -14.81 3.51 2.52
N TYR A 325 -15.57 4.23 3.34
CA TYR A 325 -15.03 5.02 4.47
C TYR A 325 -14.24 4.13 5.44
N PHE A 326 -14.83 3.02 5.90
CA PHE A 326 -14.17 2.10 6.82
C PHE A 326 -12.99 1.34 6.18
N GLN A 327 -13.05 1.10 4.87
CA GLN A 327 -11.97 0.46 4.11
C GLN A 327 -10.86 1.43 3.68
N SER A 328 -10.94 2.71 4.08
CA SER A 328 -10.03 3.77 3.65
C SER A 328 -9.94 3.93 2.12
N ASP A 329 -11.06 3.66 1.46
CA ASP A 329 -11.26 3.57 0.02
C ASP A 329 -12.29 4.62 -0.47
N LEU A 330 -12.50 5.67 0.33
CA LEU A 330 -13.44 6.73 0.01
C LEU A 330 -12.77 7.76 -0.91
N ARG A 331 -13.28 7.88 -2.14
CA ARG A 331 -12.70 8.69 -3.22
C ARG A 331 -13.74 9.65 -3.78
N PRO A 332 -13.34 10.79 -4.38
CA PRO A 332 -14.27 11.65 -5.13
C PRO A 332 -15.02 10.90 -6.23
N SER A 333 -14.36 9.95 -6.91
CA SER A 333 -14.98 9.14 -7.96
C SER A 333 -16.12 8.25 -7.44
N ALA A 334 -16.11 7.86 -6.16
CA ALA A 334 -17.23 7.13 -5.56
C ALA A 334 -18.51 7.99 -5.53
N TYR A 335 -18.37 9.30 -5.29
CA TYR A 335 -19.48 10.26 -5.37
C TYR A 335 -19.90 10.51 -6.81
N ALA A 336 -18.96 10.62 -7.76
CA ALA A 336 -19.31 10.67 -9.18
C ALA A 336 -20.11 9.42 -9.62
N SER A 337 -19.71 8.23 -9.17
CA SER A 337 -20.43 6.98 -9.44
C SER A 337 -21.83 6.94 -8.79
N ALA A 338 -22.02 7.63 -7.66
CA ALA A 338 -23.33 7.80 -7.04
C ALA A 338 -24.26 8.66 -7.90
N VAL A 339 -23.75 9.77 -8.44
CA VAL A 339 -24.49 10.63 -9.38
C VAL A 339 -24.86 9.85 -10.63
N LEU A 340 -23.90 9.15 -11.24
CA LEU A 340 -24.17 8.32 -12.42
C LEU A 340 -25.20 7.23 -12.13
N ARG A 341 -25.11 6.58 -10.96
CA ARG A 341 -26.11 5.59 -10.52
C ARG A 341 -27.50 6.19 -10.47
N LEU A 342 -27.69 7.39 -9.91
CA LEU A 342 -29.00 8.03 -9.87
C LEU A 342 -29.54 8.28 -11.28
N VAL A 343 -28.70 8.76 -12.20
CA VAL A 343 -29.09 8.94 -13.61
C VAL A 343 -29.54 7.61 -14.22
N VAL A 344 -28.74 6.56 -14.08
CA VAL A 344 -29.08 5.22 -14.60
C VAL A 344 -30.37 4.68 -13.99
N VAL A 345 -30.56 4.85 -12.67
CA VAL A 345 -31.78 4.40 -11.97
C VAL A 345 -33.00 5.16 -12.47
N PHE A 346 -32.94 6.49 -12.58
CA PHE A 346 -34.08 7.28 -13.07
C PHE A 346 -34.43 6.93 -14.50
N THR A 347 -33.44 6.79 -15.39
CA THR A 347 -33.70 6.35 -16.76
C THR A 347 -34.29 4.94 -16.80
N THR A 348 -33.70 3.98 -16.06
CA THR A 348 -34.14 2.58 -16.07
C THR A 348 -35.55 2.44 -15.50
N VAL A 349 -35.86 3.09 -14.38
CA VAL A 349 -37.18 3.03 -13.74
C VAL A 349 -38.22 3.72 -14.61
N ALA A 350 -37.91 4.89 -15.20
CA ALA A 350 -38.83 5.57 -16.11
C ALA A 350 -39.16 4.70 -17.33
N THR A 351 -38.16 4.08 -17.97
CA THR A 351 -38.38 3.17 -19.10
C THR A 351 -39.15 1.92 -18.68
N LEU A 352 -38.80 1.30 -17.55
CA LEU A 352 -39.46 0.10 -17.07
C LEU A 352 -40.93 0.36 -16.73
N PHE A 353 -41.24 1.52 -16.14
CA PHE A 353 -42.62 1.91 -15.83
C PHE A 353 -43.51 2.01 -17.08
N GLN A 354 -42.95 2.40 -18.23
CA GLN A 354 -43.71 2.45 -19.50
C GLN A 354 -44.00 1.05 -20.04
N ILE A 355 -43.15 0.06 -19.75
CA ILE A 355 -43.24 -1.30 -20.29
C ILE A 355 -44.06 -2.23 -19.37
N LEU A 356 -44.09 -1.96 -18.07
CA LEU A 356 -44.87 -2.74 -17.09
C LEU A 356 -46.38 -2.65 -17.35
N ASP A 357 -47.13 -3.72 -17.10
CA ASP A 357 -48.58 -3.71 -17.25
C ASP A 357 -49.26 -2.87 -16.15
N PRO A 358 -50.42 -2.21 -16.42
CA PRO A 358 -51.12 -1.37 -15.44
C PRO A 358 -51.45 -2.08 -14.11
N VAL A 359 -51.66 -3.39 -14.13
CA VAL A 359 -51.94 -4.22 -12.94
C VAL A 359 -50.69 -4.41 -12.07
N GLU A 360 -49.50 -4.41 -12.67
CA GLU A 360 -48.22 -4.53 -11.95
C GLU A 360 -47.71 -3.18 -11.40
N ARG A 361 -48.32 -2.06 -11.79
CA ARG A 361 -47.95 -0.71 -11.35
C ARG A 361 -48.35 -0.35 -9.92
N GLY A 362 -49.13 -1.20 -9.23
CA GLY A 362 -49.48 -1.03 -7.81
C GLY A 362 -48.32 -1.32 -6.85
N GLY A 363 -48.60 -1.88 -5.65
CA GLY A 363 -47.58 -2.12 -4.62
C GLY A 363 -46.37 -2.98 -5.06
N GLY A 364 -46.56 -3.89 -6.03
CA GLY A 364 -45.45 -4.65 -6.64
C GLY A 364 -44.49 -3.78 -7.44
N GLY A 365 -45.00 -2.79 -8.19
CA GLY A 365 -44.21 -1.86 -8.99
C GLY A 365 -43.30 -0.98 -8.14
N ALA A 366 -43.77 -0.54 -6.97
CA ALA A 366 -42.95 0.20 -6.00
C ALA A 366 -41.77 -0.63 -5.47
N ALA A 367 -42.01 -1.91 -5.13
CA ALA A 367 -40.96 -2.84 -4.70
C ALA A 367 -39.95 -3.11 -5.82
N VAL A 368 -40.41 -3.29 -7.06
CA VAL A 368 -39.54 -3.44 -8.24
C VAL A 368 -38.69 -2.19 -8.46
N ALA A 369 -39.27 -0.99 -8.39
CA ALA A 369 -38.54 0.26 -8.53
C ALA A 369 -37.44 0.41 -7.46
N PHE A 370 -37.74 0.07 -6.20
CA PHE A 370 -36.75 0.05 -5.11
C PHE A 370 -35.60 -0.93 -5.38
N VAL A 371 -35.91 -2.15 -5.84
CA VAL A 371 -34.90 -3.17 -6.17
C VAL A 371 -34.02 -2.71 -7.33
N VAL A 372 -34.62 -2.13 -8.38
CA VAL A 372 -33.88 -1.54 -9.51
C VAL A 372 -32.99 -0.38 -9.04
N GLY A 373 -33.48 0.45 -8.12
CA GLY A 373 -32.68 1.49 -7.48
C GLY A 373 -31.44 0.94 -6.77
N SER A 374 -31.63 -0.12 -5.99
CA SER A 374 -30.55 -0.79 -5.25
C SER A 374 -29.55 -1.48 -6.18
N PHE A 375 -30.06 -2.19 -7.19
CA PHE A 375 -29.31 -2.98 -8.15
C PHE A 375 -29.73 -2.64 -9.59
N PRO A 376 -29.16 -1.58 -10.19
CA PRO A 376 -29.57 -1.11 -11.52
C PRO A 376 -29.42 -2.19 -12.60
N ILE A 377 -28.43 -3.09 -12.41
CA ILE A 377 -28.19 -4.22 -13.29
C ILE A 377 -29.39 -5.16 -13.41
N VAL A 378 -30.20 -5.31 -12.35
CA VAL A 378 -31.43 -6.12 -12.39
C VAL A 378 -32.46 -5.49 -13.33
N GLY A 379 -32.59 -4.16 -13.29
CA GLY A 379 -33.45 -3.42 -14.23
C GLY A 379 -32.96 -3.53 -15.66
N ILE A 380 -31.65 -3.40 -15.88
CA ILE A 380 -31.03 -3.59 -17.21
C ILE A 380 -31.25 -5.02 -17.71
N TYR A 381 -31.11 -6.05 -16.86
CA TYR A 381 -31.42 -7.43 -17.26
C TYR A 381 -32.91 -7.66 -17.51
N ALA A 382 -33.81 -6.99 -16.79
CA ALA A 382 -35.24 -7.04 -17.08
C ALA A 382 -35.55 -6.45 -18.47
N LEU A 383 -34.94 -5.30 -18.79
CA LEU A 383 -35.01 -4.68 -20.13
C LEU A 383 -34.37 -5.55 -21.21
N HIS A 384 -33.23 -6.18 -20.91
CA HIS A 384 -32.62 -7.12 -21.85
C HIS A 384 -33.45 -8.39 -22.00
N ARG A 385 -34.16 -8.89 -20.97
CA ARG A 385 -35.00 -10.07 -21.11
C ARG A 385 -36.18 -9.81 -22.03
N THR A 386 -36.77 -8.62 -21.97
CA THR A 386 -37.80 -8.20 -22.92
C THR A 386 -37.22 -7.99 -24.33
N ALA A 387 -36.00 -7.45 -24.46
CA ALA A 387 -35.30 -7.30 -25.74
C ALA A 387 -34.60 -8.59 -26.26
N ALA A 388 -34.34 -9.59 -25.43
CA ALA A 388 -33.63 -10.82 -25.81
C ALA A 388 -34.62 -11.87 -26.33
N VAL A 389 -35.91 -11.74 -26.00
CA VAL A 389 -36.97 -12.44 -26.74
C VAL A 389 -36.91 -12.06 -28.23
N THR A 390 -36.37 -10.90 -28.59
CA THR A 390 -36.20 -10.46 -29.99
C THR A 390 -34.79 -10.66 -30.58
N LEU A 391 -33.73 -10.96 -29.81
CA LEU A 391 -32.32 -10.92 -30.29
C LEU A 391 -31.41 -12.13 -29.89
N ARG A 392 -31.97 -13.30 -29.63
CA ARG A 392 -31.36 -14.39 -28.81
C ARG A 392 -30.24 -15.27 -29.40
N ALA A 393 -29.43 -14.84 -30.36
CA ALA A 393 -28.57 -15.80 -31.11
C ALA A 393 -27.04 -15.76 -30.92
N ALA A 394 -26.42 -14.81 -30.20
CA ALA A 394 -25.02 -14.46 -30.55
C ALA A 394 -23.92 -14.38 -29.47
N VAL A 395 -24.06 -14.85 -28.21
CA VAL A 395 -22.96 -14.66 -27.22
C VAL A 395 -22.55 -15.95 -26.48
N PRO A 396 -21.40 -16.56 -26.83
CA PRO A 396 -20.74 -17.57 -26.01
C PRO A 396 -20.04 -16.95 -24.80
N GLN A 397 -20.04 -17.66 -23.66
CA GLN A 397 -19.30 -17.26 -22.47
C GLN A 397 -17.81 -17.67 -22.61
N LEU A 398 -16.92 -16.69 -22.62
CA LEU A 398 -15.47 -16.90 -22.64
C LEU A 398 -14.96 -16.93 -21.18
N THR A 399 -14.76 -18.13 -20.62
CA THR A 399 -14.03 -18.27 -19.36
C THR A 399 -12.52 -18.19 -19.60
N PRO A 400 -11.77 -17.29 -18.92
CA PRO A 400 -10.34 -17.12 -19.15
C PRO A 400 -9.52 -18.35 -18.74
N LYS A 401 -8.34 -18.50 -19.36
CA LYS A 401 -7.50 -19.67 -19.16
C LYS A 401 -6.95 -19.76 -17.74
N TYR A 402 -6.71 -18.68 -17.00
CA TYR A 402 -6.21 -18.73 -15.60
C TYR A 402 -7.08 -17.89 -14.64
N PRO A 403 -8.24 -18.40 -14.20
CA PRO A 403 -9.17 -17.60 -13.41
C PRO A 403 -8.60 -17.25 -12.03
N LEU A 404 -8.87 -16.03 -11.57
CA LEU A 404 -8.38 -15.50 -10.29
C LEU A 404 -8.88 -16.27 -9.07
N ASN A 405 -10.09 -16.86 -9.14
CA ASN A 405 -10.69 -17.65 -8.06
C ASN A 405 -9.87 -18.86 -7.58
N GLN A 406 -8.83 -19.24 -8.31
CA GLN A 406 -7.89 -20.28 -7.92
C GLN A 406 -6.78 -19.78 -6.99
N ILE A 407 -6.64 -18.47 -6.73
CA ILE A 407 -5.63 -17.94 -5.81
C ILE A 407 -6.12 -18.08 -4.36
N ASP A 408 -5.29 -18.62 -3.47
CA ASP A 408 -5.69 -18.77 -2.07
C ASP A 408 -5.80 -17.41 -1.38
N GLY A 409 -6.86 -17.23 -0.61
CA GLY A 409 -7.13 -16.00 0.12
C GLY A 409 -7.71 -14.87 -0.74
N LEU A 410 -7.89 -15.10 -2.05
CA LEU A 410 -8.68 -14.21 -2.89
C LEU A 410 -10.17 -14.53 -2.68
N ASN A 411 -10.94 -13.52 -2.29
CA ASN A 411 -12.39 -13.64 -2.16
C ASN A 411 -13.08 -12.91 -3.32
N VAL A 412 -14.38 -13.17 -3.49
CA VAL A 412 -15.21 -12.57 -4.55
C VAL A 412 -15.13 -11.04 -4.54
N TRP A 413 -14.96 -10.41 -3.38
CA TRP A 413 -14.85 -8.94 -3.27
C TRP A 413 -13.51 -8.39 -3.78
N TYR A 414 -12.42 -9.14 -3.62
CA TYR A 414 -11.12 -8.75 -4.16
C TYR A 414 -11.02 -9.10 -5.64
N GLU A 415 -11.59 -10.22 -6.05
CA GLU A 415 -11.72 -10.59 -7.45
C GLU A 415 -12.49 -9.51 -8.24
N SER A 416 -13.66 -9.06 -7.75
CA SER A 416 -14.40 -7.97 -8.38
C SER A 416 -13.58 -6.70 -8.53
N ARG A 417 -12.75 -6.35 -7.53
CA ARG A 417 -11.89 -5.16 -7.60
C ARG A 417 -10.73 -5.32 -8.57
N LEU A 418 -10.15 -6.51 -8.69
CA LEU A 418 -9.11 -6.78 -9.67
C LEU A 418 -9.70 -6.71 -11.08
N VAL A 419 -10.87 -7.31 -11.30
CA VAL A 419 -11.59 -7.28 -12.58
C VAL A 419 -11.99 -5.85 -12.95
N GLU A 420 -12.45 -5.04 -12.00
CA GLU A 420 -12.74 -3.60 -12.21
C GLU A 420 -11.50 -2.82 -12.70
N GLU A 421 -10.30 -3.24 -12.30
CA GLU A 421 -9.03 -2.65 -12.72
C GLU A 421 -8.45 -3.30 -14.00
N GLY A 422 -9.23 -4.15 -14.67
CA GLY A 422 -8.82 -4.86 -15.89
C GLY A 422 -7.93 -6.08 -15.65
N ILE A 423 -7.80 -6.54 -14.40
CA ILE A 423 -7.07 -7.75 -14.04
C ILE A 423 -8.07 -8.90 -13.98
N GLU A 424 -8.21 -9.63 -15.08
CA GLU A 424 -9.22 -10.69 -15.21
C GLU A 424 -8.67 -12.10 -14.89
N ASP A 425 -7.35 -12.28 -14.99
CA ASP A 425 -6.69 -13.58 -14.88
C ASP A 425 -5.33 -13.49 -14.17
N MET A 426 -4.77 -14.65 -13.78
CA MET A 426 -3.47 -14.71 -13.08
C MET A 426 -2.33 -14.10 -13.89
N GLN A 427 -2.38 -14.21 -15.23
CA GLN A 427 -1.35 -13.65 -16.09
C GLN A 427 -1.38 -12.12 -16.05
N SER A 428 -2.56 -11.52 -16.12
CA SER A 428 -2.76 -10.09 -15.96
C SER A 428 -2.33 -9.64 -14.55
N LEU A 429 -2.54 -10.46 -13.52
CA LEU A 429 -2.14 -10.13 -12.14
C LEU A 429 -0.62 -10.07 -11.96
N VAL A 430 0.14 -11.04 -12.51
CA VAL A 430 1.60 -11.11 -12.36
C VAL A 430 2.30 -10.01 -13.17
N THR A 431 1.76 -9.68 -14.35
CA THR A 431 2.35 -8.69 -15.27
C THR A 431 1.88 -7.26 -15.01
N ALA A 432 0.88 -7.06 -14.14
CA ALA A 432 0.36 -5.73 -13.83
C ALA A 432 1.38 -4.88 -13.04
N ASN A 433 1.35 -3.57 -13.28
CA ASN A 433 2.16 -2.63 -12.50
C ASN A 433 1.70 -2.60 -11.04
N LEU A 434 2.44 -3.25 -10.14
CA LEU A 434 2.11 -3.35 -8.72
C LEU A 434 1.86 -1.99 -8.03
N VAL A 435 2.52 -0.93 -8.49
CA VAL A 435 2.29 0.44 -8.00
C VAL A 435 0.88 0.93 -8.33
N ASP A 436 0.40 0.65 -9.53
CA ASP A 436 -0.93 1.04 -9.97
C ASP A 436 -1.98 0.12 -9.31
N VAL A 437 -1.71 -1.18 -9.22
CA VAL A 437 -2.60 -2.15 -8.54
C VAL A 437 -2.79 -1.80 -7.07
N MET A 438 -1.73 -1.44 -6.33
CA MET A 438 -1.86 -1.07 -4.92
C MET A 438 -2.67 0.23 -4.73
N LEU A 439 -2.51 1.19 -5.65
CA LEU A 439 -3.23 2.46 -5.61
C LEU A 439 -4.72 2.23 -5.84
N HIS A 440 -5.04 1.39 -6.82
CA HIS A 440 -6.39 1.28 -7.31
C HIS A 440 -7.27 0.25 -6.60
N THR A 441 -6.70 -0.88 -6.20
CA THR A 441 -7.48 -1.96 -5.58
C THR A 441 -7.69 -1.78 -4.08
N ARG A 442 -6.83 -0.99 -3.41
CA ARG A 442 -6.78 -0.85 -1.94
C ARG A 442 -6.69 -2.18 -1.18
N VAL A 443 -6.16 -3.21 -1.83
CA VAL A 443 -5.80 -4.46 -1.16
C VAL A 443 -4.54 -4.20 -0.34
N PRO A 444 -4.45 -4.69 0.92
CA PRO A 444 -3.22 -4.62 1.68
C PRO A 444 -2.06 -5.20 0.87
N LEU A 445 -0.97 -4.44 0.71
CA LEU A 445 0.12 -4.82 -0.18
C LEU A 445 0.70 -6.20 0.13
N ALA A 446 0.76 -6.59 1.40
CA ALA A 446 1.16 -7.94 1.81
C ALA A 446 0.36 -9.05 1.11
N ARG A 447 -0.94 -8.82 0.90
CA ARG A 447 -1.83 -9.76 0.19
C ARG A 447 -1.62 -9.74 -1.31
N LEU A 448 -1.43 -8.56 -1.91
CA LEU A 448 -1.11 -8.47 -3.34
C LEU A 448 0.18 -9.20 -3.67
N VAL A 449 1.22 -8.99 -2.85
CA VAL A 449 2.51 -9.67 -2.99
C VAL A 449 2.35 -11.20 -2.86
N ASP A 450 1.61 -11.67 -1.87
CA ASP A 450 1.31 -13.11 -1.70
C ASP A 450 0.51 -13.70 -2.88
N TRP A 451 -0.43 -12.95 -3.46
CA TRP A 451 -1.19 -13.40 -4.62
C TRP A 451 -0.38 -13.42 -5.90
N ILE A 452 0.51 -12.43 -6.11
CA ILE A 452 1.46 -12.43 -7.23
C ILE A 452 2.39 -13.63 -7.10
N ASP A 453 2.98 -13.86 -5.92
CA ASP A 453 3.89 -14.98 -5.68
C ASP A 453 3.23 -16.35 -5.92
N GLN A 454 1.97 -16.52 -5.49
CA GLN A 454 1.17 -17.71 -5.81
C GLN A 454 0.85 -17.83 -7.31
N ALA A 455 0.45 -16.74 -7.95
CA ALA A 455 0.09 -16.74 -9.36
C ALA A 455 1.31 -17.07 -10.23
N THR A 456 2.49 -16.52 -9.92
CA THR A 456 3.74 -16.84 -10.58
C THR A 456 4.07 -18.33 -10.48
N LEU A 457 3.89 -18.94 -9.30
CA LEU A 457 4.06 -20.39 -9.15
C LEU A 457 3.08 -21.17 -10.04
N TYR A 458 1.80 -20.81 -10.07
CA TYR A 458 0.78 -21.55 -10.80
C TYR A 458 0.95 -21.46 -12.32
N LEU A 459 1.32 -20.29 -12.84
CA LEU A 459 1.60 -20.09 -14.27
C LEU A 459 2.78 -20.97 -14.73
N HIS A 460 3.86 -21.01 -13.96
CA HIS A 460 5.04 -21.81 -14.30
C HIS A 460 4.83 -23.31 -14.07
N LEU A 461 4.04 -23.69 -13.07
CA LEU A 461 3.71 -25.09 -12.81
C LEU A 461 2.89 -25.69 -13.97
N ASP A 462 1.82 -25.03 -14.43
CA ASP A 462 1.00 -25.49 -15.56
C ASP A 462 1.84 -25.59 -16.84
N HIS A 463 2.66 -24.57 -17.13
CA HIS A 463 3.54 -24.58 -18.31
C HIS A 463 4.53 -25.76 -18.29
N SER A 464 5.15 -26.05 -17.14
CA SER A 464 6.08 -27.18 -16.99
C SER A 464 5.41 -28.54 -17.23
N GLU A 465 4.16 -28.70 -16.82
CA GLU A 465 3.40 -29.94 -16.97
C GLU A 465 2.88 -30.15 -18.38
N ILE A 466 2.41 -29.09 -19.04
CA ILE A 466 1.94 -29.16 -20.43
C ILE A 466 3.09 -29.58 -21.34
N THR A 467 4.25 -28.91 -21.24
CA THR A 467 5.43 -29.20 -22.06
C THR A 467 5.87 -30.65 -21.87
N ARG A 468 5.92 -31.15 -20.63
CA ARG A 468 6.27 -32.56 -20.35
C ARG A 468 5.20 -33.55 -20.77
N GLY A 469 3.93 -33.20 -20.65
CA GLY A 469 2.83 -34.01 -21.16
C GLY A 469 2.91 -34.20 -22.67
N GLN A 470 3.28 -33.13 -23.40
CA GLN A 470 3.55 -33.17 -24.83
C GLN A 470 4.79 -34.02 -25.15
N GLU A 471 5.89 -33.87 -24.41
CA GLU A 471 7.10 -34.71 -24.55
C GLU A 471 6.81 -36.19 -24.30
N ARG A 472 6.04 -36.53 -23.25
CA ARG A 472 5.63 -37.92 -22.98
C ARG A 472 4.75 -38.47 -24.09
N ARG A 473 3.82 -37.68 -24.64
CA ARG A 473 2.99 -38.10 -25.78
C ARG A 473 3.78 -38.21 -27.09
N ALA A 474 4.81 -37.39 -27.28
CA ALA A 474 5.73 -37.48 -28.41
C ALA A 474 6.64 -38.71 -28.28
N TRP A 475 7.08 -39.02 -27.05
CA TRP A 475 7.81 -40.23 -26.70
C TRP A 475 6.99 -41.50 -26.96
N SER A 476 5.75 -41.57 -26.45
CA SER A 476 4.86 -42.72 -26.69
C SER A 476 4.51 -42.91 -28.16
N ARG A 477 4.63 -41.84 -28.98
CA ARG A 477 4.45 -41.89 -30.44
C ARG A 477 5.75 -42.11 -31.22
N GLY A 478 6.88 -42.32 -30.54
CA GLY A 478 8.17 -42.59 -31.19
C GLY A 478 8.80 -41.40 -31.93
N VAL A 479 8.34 -40.18 -31.68
CA VAL A 479 8.75 -38.97 -32.42
C VAL A 479 10.08 -38.39 -31.92
N LEU A 480 10.46 -38.67 -30.67
CA LEU A 480 11.71 -38.18 -30.07
C LEU A 480 12.73 -39.31 -29.88
N PRO A 481 14.02 -39.09 -30.19
CA PRO A 481 15.06 -40.10 -30.01
C PRO A 481 15.26 -40.42 -28.52
N ARG A 482 15.63 -41.67 -28.25
CA ARG A 482 15.77 -42.24 -26.90
C ARG A 482 16.82 -41.46 -26.10
N ARG A 483 16.41 -40.53 -25.23
CA ARG A 483 17.34 -39.90 -24.28
C ARG A 483 17.92 -41.02 -23.40
N ARG A 484 19.23 -41.26 -23.49
CA ARG A 484 19.91 -42.10 -22.50
C ARG A 484 19.61 -41.48 -21.14
N ARG A 485 18.94 -42.24 -20.25
CA ARG A 485 18.89 -41.88 -18.83
C ARG A 485 20.34 -41.58 -18.43
N PRO A 486 20.65 -40.45 -17.76
CA PRO A 486 21.90 -40.39 -17.04
C PRO A 486 21.87 -41.60 -16.11
N GLU A 487 22.80 -42.54 -16.31
CA GLU A 487 23.01 -43.62 -15.37
C GLU A 487 23.25 -42.94 -14.02
N CYS A 488 22.24 -42.96 -13.15
CA CYS A 488 22.47 -42.84 -11.72
C CYS A 488 23.18 -44.12 -11.30
N ARG A 489 24.47 -44.21 -11.64
CA ARG A 489 25.37 -45.18 -11.00
C ARG A 489 25.48 -44.76 -9.55
N GLY A 490 24.82 -45.52 -8.69
CA GLY A 490 25.09 -45.49 -7.25
C GLY A 490 23.90 -45.24 -6.34
N VAL A 491 22.74 -45.87 -6.57
CA VAL A 491 21.89 -46.29 -5.45
C VAL A 491 21.17 -47.59 -5.82
N THR A 492 21.58 -48.72 -5.25
CA THR A 492 20.80 -49.98 -5.34
C THR A 492 19.54 -49.85 -4.50
N LEU A 493 18.44 -50.50 -4.90
CA LEU A 493 17.16 -50.52 -4.16
C LEU A 493 17.35 -50.88 -2.67
N GLU A 494 18.34 -51.74 -2.38
CA GLU A 494 18.77 -52.11 -1.03
C GLU A 494 19.29 -50.94 -0.17
N GLN A 495 19.96 -49.94 -0.77
CA GLN A 495 20.49 -48.79 -0.03
C GLN A 495 19.37 -47.83 0.40
N LEU A 496 18.30 -47.73 -0.42
CA LEU A 496 17.08 -47.01 -0.07
C LEU A 496 16.27 -47.73 1.01
N GLU A 497 16.21 -49.06 0.99
CA GLU A 497 15.59 -49.86 2.05
C GLU A 497 16.35 -49.75 3.38
N ARG A 498 17.69 -49.74 3.36
CA ARG A 498 18.51 -49.51 4.57
C ARG A 498 18.31 -48.11 5.17
N ALA A 499 18.18 -47.07 4.34
CA ALA A 499 17.87 -45.73 4.82
C ALA A 499 16.45 -45.63 5.41
N ARG A 500 15.50 -46.41 4.88
CA ARG A 500 14.13 -46.53 5.40
C ARG A 500 14.08 -47.23 6.77
N LEU A 501 14.96 -48.21 6.98
CA LEU A 501 15.10 -48.95 8.24
C LEU A 501 15.81 -48.17 9.35
N GLN A 502 16.62 -47.16 9.02
CA GLN A 502 17.36 -46.36 10.01
C GLN A 502 16.57 -45.20 10.64
N VAL A 503 15.36 -44.88 10.15
CA VAL A 503 14.58 -43.70 10.59
C VAL A 503 13.30 -44.08 11.38
N ALA A 504 13.09 -45.35 11.71
CA ALA A 504 11.97 -45.73 12.58
C ALA A 504 12.26 -45.41 14.06
N PRO A 505 11.42 -44.64 14.78
CA PRO A 505 11.56 -44.46 16.22
C PRO A 505 11.04 -45.70 16.96
N ALA A 506 11.73 -46.05 18.05
CA ALA A 506 11.37 -47.15 18.94
C ALA A 506 10.21 -46.79 19.92
N ALA A 507 9.43 -47.82 20.29
CA ALA A 507 8.33 -47.94 21.28
C ALA A 507 6.93 -48.09 20.63
N ALA A 508 6.06 -49.08 20.95
CA ALA A 508 5.95 -49.97 22.11
C ALA A 508 5.19 -51.31 21.81
N LYS A 509 5.43 -52.33 22.66
CA LYS A 509 4.72 -53.61 22.91
C LYS A 509 3.18 -53.43 23.05
N ALA A 510 2.23 -54.37 22.91
CA ALA A 510 2.02 -55.83 22.65
C ALA A 510 0.48 -55.99 22.32
N PRO A 511 -0.23 -57.16 22.27
CA PRO A 511 0.13 -58.58 22.28
C PRO A 511 -0.47 -59.41 21.10
N GLU A 512 -0.17 -60.71 21.11
CA GLU A 512 -0.68 -61.76 20.22
C GLU A 512 -2.16 -62.07 20.45
N SER A 513 -2.95 -62.22 19.38
CA SER A 513 -4.09 -63.14 19.31
C SER A 513 -4.50 -63.34 17.86
N GLY A 514 -4.65 -64.60 17.43
CA GLY A 514 -4.85 -64.98 16.05
C GLY A 514 -6.25 -64.72 15.47
N ALA A 515 -6.36 -65.14 14.20
CA ALA A 515 -7.54 -65.37 13.37
C ALA A 515 -7.72 -64.42 12.17
N LYS A 516 -7.61 -65.06 10.99
CA LYS A 516 -8.27 -64.80 9.70
C LYS A 516 -8.16 -63.41 9.06
N ALA A 517 -7.60 -63.41 7.84
CA ALA A 517 -7.85 -62.40 6.83
C ALA A 517 -9.35 -62.14 6.68
N PRO A 518 -9.73 -60.86 6.52
CA PRO A 518 -10.51 -60.53 5.34
C PRO A 518 -10.04 -59.25 4.63
N ALA A 519 -10.51 -59.20 3.39
CA ALA A 519 -10.39 -58.16 2.39
C ALA A 519 -10.79 -56.75 2.86
N GLU A 520 -10.35 -55.77 2.05
CA GLU A 520 -10.89 -54.41 1.90
C GLU A 520 -10.81 -53.47 3.12
N SER A 521 -9.66 -52.79 3.25
CA SER A 521 -9.58 -51.52 3.98
C SER A 521 -9.48 -50.34 3.00
N VAL A 522 -10.65 -49.92 2.52
CA VAL A 522 -11.09 -48.53 2.34
C VAL A 522 -9.98 -47.47 2.17
N ASP A 523 -9.78 -47.06 0.92
CA ASP A 523 -9.29 -45.74 0.51
C ASP A 523 -10.09 -44.64 1.21
N ARG A 524 -9.54 -44.05 2.27
CA ARG A 524 -10.03 -42.82 2.89
C ARG A 524 -8.93 -41.76 2.83
N VAL A 525 -8.91 -41.07 1.69
CA VAL A 525 -8.92 -39.61 1.48
C VAL A 525 -8.70 -39.39 -0.03
N GLY A 526 -9.55 -40.02 -0.83
CA GLY A 526 -9.71 -39.72 -2.26
C GLY A 526 -10.87 -38.75 -2.42
N GLY A 527 -10.66 -37.48 -2.06
CA GLY A 527 -11.66 -36.44 -2.29
C GLY A 527 -11.91 -36.30 -3.79
N SER A 528 -13.10 -36.70 -4.25
CA SER A 528 -13.72 -36.45 -5.55
C SER A 528 -12.95 -35.50 -6.48
N VAL A 529 -12.04 -36.05 -7.28
CA VAL A 529 -11.40 -35.33 -8.37
C VAL A 529 -11.96 -35.89 -9.68
N GLY A 530 -12.89 -35.15 -10.30
CA GLY A 530 -13.53 -35.53 -11.57
C GLY A 530 -12.55 -35.64 -12.75
N LYS A 531 -12.94 -36.33 -13.83
CA LYS A 531 -12.12 -36.65 -15.01
C LYS A 531 -11.61 -35.46 -15.86
N THR A 532 -11.82 -34.21 -15.43
CA THR A 532 -11.45 -32.98 -16.16
C THR A 532 -10.36 -32.16 -15.44
N VAL A 533 -9.47 -32.83 -14.69
CA VAL A 533 -8.36 -32.16 -14.00
C VAL A 533 -7.41 -31.50 -14.99
N ARG A 534 -7.36 -30.18 -14.91
CA ARG A 534 -6.34 -29.36 -15.55
C ARG A 534 -4.94 -29.76 -15.07
N ALA A 535 -3.97 -29.77 -15.99
CA ALA A 535 -2.55 -29.86 -15.65
C ALA A 535 -2.19 -28.84 -14.54
N GLY A 536 -1.29 -29.21 -13.64
CA GLY A 536 -0.83 -28.42 -12.49
C GLY A 536 -1.56 -28.72 -11.18
N THR A 537 -2.82 -29.16 -11.23
CA THR A 537 -3.68 -29.24 -10.02
C THR A 537 -3.19 -30.27 -9.00
N ARG A 538 -2.73 -31.44 -9.46
CA ARG A 538 -2.24 -32.50 -8.57
C ARG A 538 -0.91 -32.11 -7.91
N THR A 539 0.06 -31.67 -8.71
CA THR A 539 1.37 -31.25 -8.20
C THR A 539 1.26 -30.07 -7.24
N ARG A 540 0.35 -29.13 -7.51
CA ARG A 540 0.01 -28.03 -6.60
C ARG A 540 -0.50 -28.53 -5.24
N ILE A 541 -1.42 -29.49 -5.22
CA ILE A 541 -1.94 -30.06 -3.97
C ILE A 541 -0.82 -30.74 -3.18
N GLU A 542 0.06 -31.47 -3.85
CA GLU A 542 1.18 -32.16 -3.20
C GLU A 542 2.24 -31.19 -2.64
N LEU A 543 2.57 -30.11 -3.37
CA LEU A 543 3.45 -29.05 -2.90
C LEU A 543 2.88 -28.35 -1.66
N ARG A 544 1.57 -28.09 -1.63
CA ARG A 544 0.90 -27.52 -0.46
C ARG A 544 0.98 -28.39 0.77
N GLN A 545 0.84 -29.70 0.60
CA GLN A 545 1.01 -30.63 1.72
C GLN A 545 2.47 -30.66 2.24
N LEU A 546 3.44 -30.13 1.50
CA LEU A 546 4.81 -29.90 1.95
C LEU A 546 5.01 -28.49 2.53
N GLY A 547 3.96 -27.69 2.63
CA GLY A 547 4.01 -26.30 3.09
C GLY A 547 4.46 -25.30 2.03
N ILE A 548 4.60 -25.72 0.75
CA ILE A 548 5.01 -24.84 -0.34
C ILE A 548 3.75 -24.29 -1.01
N ARG A 549 3.47 -23.00 -0.77
CA ARG A 549 2.31 -22.31 -1.34
C ARG A 549 2.69 -21.33 -2.44
N THR A 550 3.88 -20.75 -2.35
CA THR A 550 4.31 -19.67 -3.25
C THR A 550 5.59 -20.00 -4.02
N ALA A 551 5.93 -19.20 -5.02
CA ALA A 551 7.18 -19.38 -5.77
C ALA A 551 8.40 -19.11 -4.87
N THR A 552 8.34 -18.12 -3.98
CA THR A 552 9.42 -17.88 -3.02
C THR A 552 9.55 -19.00 -1.99
N ASP A 553 8.45 -19.59 -1.49
CA ASP A 553 8.51 -20.79 -0.65
C ASP A 553 9.25 -21.94 -1.34
N LEU A 554 8.99 -22.11 -2.64
CA LEU A 554 9.64 -23.14 -3.46
C LEU A 554 11.14 -22.87 -3.57
N LEU A 555 11.55 -21.63 -3.86
CA LEU A 555 12.96 -21.23 -3.96
C LEU A 555 13.70 -21.32 -2.61
N VAL A 556 13.01 -21.08 -1.49
CA VAL A 556 13.58 -21.25 -0.15
C VAL A 556 13.75 -22.73 0.20
N ALA A 557 12.74 -23.56 -0.10
CA ALA A 557 12.80 -25.01 0.13
C ALA A 557 13.82 -25.69 -0.79
N PHE A 558 13.99 -25.17 -2.01
CA PHE A 558 14.81 -25.72 -3.07
C PHE A 558 15.72 -24.64 -3.68
N PRO A 559 16.83 -24.27 -3.00
CA PRO A 559 17.72 -23.23 -3.50
C PRO A 559 18.43 -23.66 -4.80
N PRO A 560 18.43 -22.85 -5.87
CA PRO A 560 18.96 -23.23 -7.18
C PRO A 560 20.46 -23.58 -7.14
N ALA A 561 21.22 -22.90 -6.28
CA ALA A 561 22.65 -23.16 -6.06
C ALA A 561 22.96 -24.54 -5.46
N GLN A 562 21.99 -25.19 -4.80
CA GLN A 562 22.14 -26.54 -4.22
C GLN A 562 21.58 -27.64 -5.13
N ILE A 563 21.00 -27.25 -6.27
CA ILE A 563 20.20 -28.10 -7.15
C ILE A 563 20.79 -28.20 -8.56
N ASP A 564 21.79 -27.37 -8.88
CA ASP A 564 22.46 -27.38 -10.18
C ASP A 564 23.24 -28.70 -10.41
N PRO A 565 22.94 -29.48 -11.47
CA PRO A 565 23.72 -30.66 -11.84
C PRO A 565 25.20 -30.36 -12.19
N ARG A 566 25.60 -29.10 -12.34
CA ARG A 566 27.01 -28.72 -12.60
C ARG A 566 27.87 -28.64 -11.33
N THR A 567 27.27 -28.70 -10.14
CA THR A 567 28.00 -28.85 -8.87
C THR A 567 27.73 -30.24 -8.28
N PRO A 568 28.68 -31.18 -8.36
CA PRO A 568 28.52 -32.52 -7.82
C PRO A 568 28.70 -32.46 -6.31
N THR A 569 27.69 -31.99 -5.60
CA THR A 569 27.65 -32.13 -4.14
C THR A 569 26.70 -33.28 -3.84
N GLU A 570 27.08 -34.22 -2.97
CA GLU A 570 26.28 -35.41 -2.60
C GLU A 570 25.00 -35.07 -1.77
N ALA A 571 24.78 -33.80 -1.47
CA ALA A 571 23.69 -33.29 -0.64
C ALA A 571 22.25 -33.24 -1.24
N PRO A 572 21.99 -33.24 -2.58
CA PRO A 572 20.64 -33.01 -3.09
C PRO A 572 19.67 -34.14 -2.74
N LEU A 573 20.16 -35.37 -2.53
CA LEU A 573 19.31 -36.54 -2.28
C LEU A 573 18.46 -36.43 -1.00
N ARG A 574 18.92 -35.70 0.04
CA ARG A 574 18.12 -35.50 1.26
C ARG A 574 17.02 -34.46 1.10
N ALA A 575 17.26 -33.37 0.35
CA ALA A 575 16.28 -32.31 0.14
C ALA A 575 15.07 -32.78 -0.69
N PHE A 576 15.32 -33.66 -1.68
CA PHE A 576 14.26 -34.20 -2.55
C PHE A 576 13.59 -35.48 -1.99
N ALA A 577 14.05 -36.00 -0.84
CA ALA A 577 13.53 -37.23 -0.24
C ALA A 577 12.02 -37.13 0.12
N CYS A 578 11.52 -35.92 0.38
CA CYS A 578 10.11 -35.67 0.69
C CYS A 578 9.19 -35.64 -0.57
N LEU A 579 9.77 -35.51 -1.77
CA LEU A 579 9.02 -35.38 -3.04
C LEU A 579 8.76 -36.73 -3.72
N VAL A 580 9.71 -37.66 -3.61
CA VAL A 580 9.64 -39.00 -4.22
C VAL A 580 8.44 -39.83 -3.74
N PRO A 581 8.09 -39.87 -2.42
CA PRO A 581 6.92 -40.60 -1.94
C PRO A 581 5.58 -40.05 -2.46
N LYS A 582 5.55 -38.78 -2.87
CA LYS A 582 4.35 -38.08 -3.36
C LYS A 582 4.18 -38.13 -4.87
N GLY A 583 5.11 -38.79 -5.57
CA GLY A 583 5.09 -38.90 -7.02
C GLY A 583 5.39 -37.58 -7.75
N ILE A 584 5.98 -36.59 -7.07
CA ILE A 584 6.45 -35.35 -7.70
C ILE A 584 7.80 -35.64 -8.36
N ASP A 585 7.93 -35.28 -9.64
CA ASP A 585 9.16 -35.47 -10.39
C ASP A 585 10.23 -34.45 -9.96
N VAL A 586 11.36 -34.96 -9.48
CA VAL A 586 12.50 -34.15 -9.00
C VAL A 586 13.00 -33.23 -10.09
N GLU A 587 13.14 -33.71 -11.33
CA GLU A 587 13.61 -32.89 -12.45
C GLU A 587 12.64 -31.74 -12.78
N GLN A 588 11.34 -31.89 -12.46
CA GLN A 588 10.35 -30.85 -12.67
C GLN A 588 10.60 -29.69 -11.72
N ILE A 589 10.81 -30.01 -10.45
CA ILE A 589 11.09 -29.01 -9.41
C ILE A 589 12.44 -28.33 -9.67
N ARG A 590 13.44 -29.04 -10.19
CA ARG A 590 14.72 -28.42 -10.60
C ARG A 590 14.54 -27.39 -11.70
N LEU A 591 13.81 -27.74 -12.76
CA LEU A 591 13.55 -26.84 -13.87
C LEU A 591 12.73 -25.63 -13.40
N LEU A 592 11.69 -25.87 -12.60
CA LEU A 592 10.82 -24.85 -12.05
C LEU A 592 11.60 -23.88 -11.15
N ALA A 593 12.44 -24.40 -10.24
CA ALA A 593 13.29 -23.57 -9.38
C ALA A 593 14.26 -22.69 -10.19
N ARG A 594 14.81 -23.21 -11.30
CA ARG A 594 15.69 -22.41 -12.17
C ARG A 594 14.92 -21.30 -12.87
N VAL A 595 13.77 -21.62 -13.47
CA VAL A 595 12.96 -20.63 -14.19
C VAL A 595 12.48 -19.53 -13.23
N LEU A 596 12.04 -19.90 -12.03
CA LEU A 596 11.61 -18.95 -11.01
C LEU A 596 12.76 -18.10 -10.44
N ASP A 597 13.99 -18.62 -10.36
CA ASP A 597 15.16 -17.84 -9.91
C ASP A 597 15.54 -16.74 -10.92
N GLU A 598 15.32 -17.00 -12.21
CA GLU A 598 15.56 -16.05 -13.30
C GLU A 598 14.35 -15.11 -13.56
N ASP A 599 13.22 -15.32 -12.88
CA ASP A 599 12.00 -14.53 -13.07
C ASP A 599 12.08 -13.16 -12.39
N ALA A 600 12.09 -12.11 -13.20
CA ALA A 600 12.14 -10.73 -12.74
C ALA A 600 10.87 -10.30 -11.98
N ASP A 601 9.72 -10.95 -12.23
CA ASP A 601 8.44 -10.60 -11.61
C ASP A 601 8.43 -10.93 -10.10
N LEU A 602 9.37 -11.75 -9.62
CA LEU A 602 9.56 -12.04 -8.19
C LEU A 602 10.42 -11.01 -7.45
N VAL A 603 11.07 -10.07 -8.14
CA VAL A 603 11.93 -9.06 -7.49
C VAL A 603 11.15 -8.21 -6.46
N PRO A 604 9.94 -7.67 -6.76
CA PRO A 604 9.16 -6.93 -5.77
C PRO A 604 8.75 -7.79 -4.57
N VAL A 605 8.49 -9.08 -4.79
CA VAL A 605 8.14 -10.06 -3.74
C VAL A 605 9.33 -10.25 -2.80
N TRP A 606 10.51 -10.49 -3.34
CA TRP A 606 11.74 -10.62 -2.55
C TRP A 606 12.07 -9.36 -1.76
N ASN A 607 11.91 -8.18 -2.37
CA ASN A 607 12.13 -6.91 -1.68
C ASN A 607 11.16 -6.74 -0.50
N TRP A 608 9.87 -7.05 -0.70
CA TRP A 608 8.86 -7.00 0.35
C TRP A 608 9.21 -7.86 1.58
N HIS A 609 9.72 -9.07 1.35
CA HIS A 609 10.16 -9.99 2.42
C HIS A 609 11.46 -9.52 3.11
N ARG A 610 12.46 -9.07 2.35
CA ARG A 610 13.79 -8.69 2.89
C ARG A 610 13.79 -7.37 3.64
N ARG A 611 12.96 -6.41 3.21
CA ARG A 611 12.83 -5.06 3.77
C ARG A 611 11.66 -4.94 4.77
N GLY A 612 11.06 -6.06 5.17
CA GLY A 612 10.05 -6.09 6.22
C GLY A 612 10.63 -6.15 7.64
N ALA A 613 9.76 -6.03 8.64
CA ALA A 613 10.12 -6.16 10.05
C ALA A 613 10.75 -7.55 10.32
N ARG A 614 12.03 -7.55 10.72
CA ARG A 614 12.79 -8.79 10.96
C ARG A 614 12.48 -9.32 12.36
N VAL A 615 11.88 -10.52 12.43
CA VAL A 615 11.54 -11.19 13.70
C VAL A 615 12.79 -11.60 14.49
N ARG A 616 13.95 -11.75 13.83
CA ARG A 616 15.26 -11.98 14.48
C ARG A 616 16.35 -11.13 13.82
N PRO A 617 17.20 -10.43 14.59
CA PRO A 617 18.41 -9.85 14.04
C PRO A 617 19.27 -10.97 13.44
N PRO A 618 19.97 -10.75 12.31
CA PRO A 618 20.82 -11.77 11.73
C PRO A 618 21.86 -12.18 12.76
N ARG A 619 21.84 -13.45 13.20
CA ARG A 619 23.03 -14.04 13.80
C ARG A 619 24.12 -13.91 12.75
N ARG A 620 25.12 -13.07 13.01
CA ARG A 620 26.36 -13.04 12.23
C ARG A 620 26.86 -14.48 12.18
N ALA A 621 26.71 -15.12 11.02
CA ALA A 621 27.47 -16.33 10.75
C ALA A 621 28.94 -15.91 10.86
N PRO A 622 29.77 -16.58 11.67
CA PRO A 622 31.18 -16.23 11.71
C PRO A 622 31.72 -16.40 10.29
N HIS A 623 32.22 -15.30 9.72
CA HIS A 623 33.00 -15.36 8.50
C HIS A 623 34.09 -16.40 8.72
N ARG A 624 33.99 -17.50 7.98
CA ARG A 624 35.03 -18.52 7.93
C ARG A 624 36.25 -17.81 7.37
N ALA A 625 37.20 -17.48 8.26
CA ALA A 625 38.47 -16.92 7.86
C ALA A 625 39.06 -17.82 6.79
N MET A 626 39.28 -17.25 5.61
CA MET A 626 39.91 -17.88 4.49
C MET A 626 41.36 -18.18 4.93
N THR A 627 41.60 -19.38 5.47
CA THR A 627 42.95 -19.87 5.74
C THR A 627 43.64 -20.05 4.42
N VAL A 628 44.43 -19.04 4.04
CA VAL A 628 45.44 -19.12 3.00
C VAL A 628 46.39 -20.26 3.38
N ARG A 629 46.35 -21.36 2.62
CA ARG A 629 47.34 -22.45 2.71
C ARG A 629 48.71 -21.86 2.34
N ARG A 630 49.67 -21.86 3.27
CA ARG A 630 51.09 -21.73 2.95
C ARG A 630 51.56 -22.98 2.17
N PRO A 631 52.44 -22.83 1.17
CA PRO A 631 53.09 -23.96 0.50
C PRO A 631 54.13 -24.63 1.42
N PRO A 632 54.50 -25.90 1.18
CA PRO A 632 55.36 -26.68 2.08
C PRO A 632 56.82 -26.23 2.06
N ASP A 633 57.43 -26.32 3.23
CA ASP A 633 58.78 -25.86 3.58
C ASP A 633 59.90 -26.54 2.76
N ALA A 634 60.90 -25.73 2.35
CA ALA A 634 62.22 -26.19 1.94
C ALA A 634 63.11 -26.44 3.19
N PRO A 635 64.10 -27.35 3.14
CA PRO A 635 64.84 -27.78 4.33
C PRO A 635 65.77 -26.68 4.86
N GLY A 636 65.75 -26.47 6.17
CA GLY A 636 66.48 -25.41 6.87
C GLY A 636 68.00 -25.63 6.98
N PRO A 637 68.78 -24.57 7.26
CA PRO A 637 70.20 -24.68 7.56
C PRO A 637 70.47 -24.92 9.05
N VAL A 638 71.59 -25.62 9.26
CA VAL A 638 72.22 -26.22 10.44
C VAL A 638 72.52 -25.22 11.58
N PRO A 639 72.50 -25.61 12.87
CA PRO A 639 72.60 -24.68 14.00
C PRO A 639 74.05 -24.27 14.32
N PHE A 640 74.26 -22.98 14.58
CA PHE A 640 75.52 -22.44 15.10
C PHE A 640 75.55 -22.55 16.63
N THR A 641 76.53 -23.28 17.14
CA THR A 641 76.88 -23.39 18.56
C THR A 641 77.71 -22.19 19.00
N VAL A 642 77.34 -21.55 20.10
CA VAL A 642 78.17 -20.56 20.81
C VAL A 642 78.70 -21.22 22.08
N GLY A 643 80.02 -21.42 22.13
CA GLY A 643 80.71 -21.90 23.33
C GLY A 643 80.92 -20.77 24.34
N SER A 644 80.58 -21.04 25.60
CA SER A 644 81.07 -20.27 26.75
C SER A 644 82.25 -21.00 27.38
N GLY A 645 83.41 -20.35 27.41
CA GLY A 645 84.54 -20.81 28.20
C GLY A 645 84.33 -20.52 29.68
N ARG A 646 84.29 -21.58 30.49
CA ARG A 646 85.18 -21.82 31.64
C ARG A 646 84.90 -23.18 32.24
#